data_AF-A0A840Q9Q2-F1
#
_entry.id   AF-A0A840Q9Q2-F1
#
_cell.length_a   1.000
_cell.length_b   1.000
_cell.length_c   1.000
_cell.angle_alpha   90.00
_cell.angle_beta   90.00
_cell.angle_gamma   90.00
#
_symmetry.space_group_name_H-M   'P 1'
#
loop_
_entity.id
_entity.type
_entity.pdbx_description
1 polymer ?
#
loop_
_entity_poly.entity_id
_entity_poly.type
_entity_poly.pdbx_seq_one_letter_code
_entity_poly.pdbx_strand_id
1 'polypeptide(L)'
;MVRDLPEATIDPVVDDLPHLDCGMEWWYFHTHLTTEHGDDVGLVLVFVRHLATRAEEPLRAHFAMIGRTDHTAGRHASAVWVDRGWIDTARTTITNDAVMDPGVRQALVEIFDDGTPVSPDLLMSGEVRIAEHELDLRYGDVATLRKLADGSYHVTFDDDTQSCDLVFTPGKPPIIQHDDVFQVRFQGPESEAFSYFAPRMAVRGRIGNATVSGSGWYEHTFGAEYLRPDGDQRYPDGTWNWTGIQLDNGWEISAATIDHIDVNSRQSVFTQRFATAYSPDAERVSCEVELVGDRPWTSLSSLNTYPTRWSLSAPALELDVVVEAELPQQEILTMVANGSYLEACANVRGTMRGEPVSGRAFIEVMRANRVGRIEEFLGRLRDVTHDEVRKLYPDSPSEALTVALAAREASGAPHKAVYDAMVRPLRYVSDTSGRGWRSFVTCAALELFGVRAERYRQLLAVTELIHSGYLMVDDVEDDSPMRRGEPTAHLVFGAPTAINAGTASYFVLDRVLAEILPDERRRLHAYEIYLRAMRGAHVGQGIDITGHHDAMNLAVATGDPTALLDGLRWAQRLKTGAYSRTLAEIGALTAGASEEQITAMGNYFETVGLAYQITDDVMDLDGVTNRLPSGEVRATKHIGEDLRAGKVTMPLAHAVGRLPHDRMAAIWTAVRDGDASDATVREVAAALVECGAVQACYDDAKAQVEAAWALLYPLLPKSFAKAMVRALGFYASLREHEPAVGEPGTTVGVHEAAAGEHVNSGQ
;
A
#
# COMPACT_ATOMS: atom_id res chain seq x y z
N MET A 1 24.00 3.72 -28.08
CA MET A 1 23.55 4.49 -29.27
C MET A 1 22.37 3.74 -29.85
N VAL A 2 21.15 4.25 -29.66
CA VAL A 2 19.96 3.71 -30.33
C VAL A 2 20.13 4.04 -31.82
N ARG A 3 20.02 3.04 -32.70
CA ARG A 3 20.11 3.23 -34.16
C ARG A 3 19.14 4.34 -34.58
N ASP A 4 19.59 5.25 -35.45
CA ASP A 4 18.67 5.96 -36.35
C ASP A 4 18.01 4.86 -37.21
N LEU A 5 16.75 4.51 -36.91
CA LEU A 5 15.97 3.50 -37.64
C LEU A 5 14.96 4.22 -38.55
N PRO A 6 15.33 4.62 -39.78
CA PRO A 6 14.34 5.04 -40.77
C PRO A 6 13.63 3.80 -41.31
N GLU A 7 12.29 3.73 -41.16
CA GLU A 7 11.40 2.71 -41.75
C GLU A 7 11.80 1.25 -41.49
N ALA A 8 12.20 0.91 -40.27
CA ALA A 8 12.77 -0.40 -39.96
C ALA A 8 11.72 -1.53 -39.96
N THR A 9 11.95 -2.56 -40.76
CA THR A 9 11.31 -3.87 -40.59
C THR A 9 12.05 -4.61 -39.47
N ILE A 10 11.33 -5.15 -38.47
CA ILE A 10 11.95 -6.00 -37.43
C ILE A 10 12.52 -7.26 -38.10
N ASP A 11 13.78 -7.56 -37.81
CA ASP A 11 14.43 -8.82 -38.13
C ASP A 11 14.66 -9.62 -36.84
N PRO A 12 13.79 -10.59 -36.50
CA PRO A 12 13.95 -11.45 -35.33
C PRO A 12 15.30 -12.17 -35.24
N VAL A 13 16.05 -12.32 -36.34
CA VAL A 13 17.38 -12.94 -36.27
C VAL A 13 18.39 -12.01 -35.58
N VAL A 14 18.21 -10.69 -35.72
CA VAL A 14 19.10 -9.67 -35.17
C VAL A 14 18.49 -9.04 -33.93
N ASP A 15 17.23 -8.64 -33.98
CA ASP A 15 16.58 -7.81 -32.96
C ASP A 15 16.15 -8.61 -31.71
N ASP A 16 16.13 -9.96 -31.76
CA ASP A 16 15.94 -10.79 -30.56
C ASP A 16 17.25 -11.04 -29.80
N LEU A 17 18.42 -10.70 -30.35
CA LEU A 17 19.69 -10.92 -29.67
C LEU A 17 19.82 -9.99 -28.45
N PRO A 18 20.48 -10.43 -27.36
CA PRO A 18 20.69 -9.57 -26.20
C PRO A 18 21.49 -8.30 -26.51
N HIS A 19 20.96 -7.15 -26.10
CA HIS A 19 21.55 -5.83 -26.30
C HIS A 19 22.41 -5.44 -25.10
N LEU A 20 23.63 -5.97 -25.04
CA LEU A 20 24.53 -5.84 -23.90
C LEU A 20 24.92 -4.39 -23.52
N ASP A 21 24.77 -3.43 -24.43
CA ASP A 21 25.04 -2.01 -24.17
C ASP A 21 23.81 -1.22 -23.69
N CYS A 22 22.63 -1.83 -23.71
CA CYS A 22 21.40 -1.21 -23.20
C CYS A 22 21.36 -1.20 -21.67
N GLY A 23 20.78 -0.14 -21.11
CA GLY A 23 20.62 0.02 -19.66
C GLY A 23 19.49 -0.86 -19.09
N MET A 24 18.56 -1.28 -19.93
CA MET A 24 17.47 -2.18 -19.59
C MET A 24 17.05 -2.98 -20.82
N GLU A 25 16.68 -4.23 -20.61
CA GLU A 25 16.16 -5.13 -21.63
C GLU A 25 15.27 -6.21 -20.99
N TRP A 26 14.12 -6.49 -21.60
CA TRP A 26 13.20 -7.52 -21.11
C TRP A 26 12.51 -8.34 -22.21
N TRP A 27 12.28 -9.61 -21.90
CA TRP A 27 11.52 -10.56 -22.72
C TRP A 27 10.30 -11.02 -21.96
N TYR A 28 9.11 -10.67 -22.45
CA TYR A 28 7.82 -10.98 -21.84
C TYR A 28 7.08 -12.01 -22.67
N PHE A 29 6.53 -13.02 -22.00
CA PHE A 29 5.63 -13.99 -22.60
C PHE A 29 4.35 -14.08 -21.78
N HIS A 30 3.21 -13.80 -22.40
CA HIS A 30 1.90 -14.04 -21.81
C HIS A 30 1.19 -15.19 -22.52
N THR A 31 0.37 -15.96 -21.81
CA THR A 31 -0.33 -17.11 -22.40
C THR A 31 -1.77 -17.25 -21.94
N HIS A 32 -2.62 -17.76 -22.82
CA HIS A 32 -3.89 -18.42 -22.50
C HIS A 32 -3.77 -19.89 -22.85
N LEU A 33 -3.77 -20.78 -21.85
CA LEU A 33 -3.50 -22.21 -22.02
C LEU A 33 -4.65 -23.07 -21.50
N THR A 34 -4.82 -24.23 -22.11
CA THR A 34 -5.71 -25.28 -21.62
C THR A 34 -4.91 -26.53 -21.31
N THR A 35 -5.14 -27.12 -20.14
CA THR A 35 -4.53 -28.41 -19.75
C THR A 35 -5.19 -29.57 -20.51
N GLU A 36 -4.54 -30.73 -20.56
CA GLU A 36 -5.16 -31.97 -21.07
C GLU A 36 -6.40 -32.41 -20.29
N HIS A 37 -6.63 -31.84 -19.10
CA HIS A 37 -7.81 -32.06 -18.26
C HIS A 37 -8.91 -31.01 -18.48
N GLY A 38 -8.66 -29.97 -19.29
CA GLY A 38 -9.61 -28.92 -19.61
C GLY A 38 -9.58 -27.70 -18.67
N ASP A 39 -8.58 -27.60 -17.79
CA ASP A 39 -8.41 -26.44 -16.91
C ASP A 39 -7.86 -25.24 -17.71
N ASP A 40 -8.37 -24.04 -17.43
CA ASP A 40 -7.92 -22.78 -18.06
C ASP A 40 -6.84 -22.12 -17.19
N VAL A 41 -5.66 -21.91 -17.79
CA VAL A 41 -4.45 -21.48 -17.09
C VAL A 41 -3.78 -20.33 -17.85
N GLY A 42 -3.55 -19.23 -17.15
CA GLY A 42 -2.73 -18.11 -17.59
C GLY A 42 -1.31 -18.22 -17.07
N LEU A 43 -0.34 -17.81 -17.90
CA LEU A 43 1.05 -17.59 -17.46
C LEU A 43 1.54 -16.24 -17.94
N VAL A 44 2.37 -15.61 -17.11
CA VAL A 44 3.27 -14.53 -17.48
C VAL A 44 4.69 -14.98 -17.13
N LEU A 45 5.60 -14.94 -18.11
CA LEU A 45 7.00 -15.36 -17.97
C LEU A 45 7.88 -14.20 -18.41
N VAL A 46 8.81 -13.80 -17.56
CA VAL A 46 9.61 -12.60 -17.77
C VAL A 46 11.06 -12.86 -17.47
N PHE A 47 11.93 -12.33 -18.34
CA PHE A 47 13.37 -12.26 -18.16
C PHE A 47 13.78 -10.82 -18.30
N VAL A 48 14.55 -10.29 -17.35
CA VAL A 48 15.02 -8.90 -17.39
C VAL A 48 16.50 -8.80 -17.07
N ARG A 49 17.16 -7.97 -17.86
CA ARG A 49 18.51 -7.48 -17.64
C ARG A 49 18.46 -5.98 -17.40
N HIS A 50 19.23 -5.51 -16.42
CA HIS A 50 19.46 -4.11 -16.14
C HIS A 50 20.96 -3.84 -15.98
N LEU A 51 21.38 -2.68 -16.48
CA LEU A 51 22.75 -2.21 -16.42
C LEU A 51 22.72 -0.74 -15.99
N ALA A 52 23.04 -0.47 -14.73
CA ALA A 52 23.26 0.90 -14.27
C ALA A 52 24.68 1.36 -14.68
N THR A 53 24.78 2.10 -15.79
CA THR A 53 26.05 2.56 -16.35
C THR A 53 26.61 3.81 -15.67
N ARG A 54 25.76 4.56 -14.96
CA ARG A 54 26.12 5.83 -14.30
C ARG A 54 26.62 5.67 -12.86
N ALA A 55 26.68 4.44 -12.34
CA ALA A 55 27.29 4.12 -11.06
C ALA A 55 28.82 4.18 -11.10
N GLU A 56 29.47 4.45 -9.95
CA GLU A 56 30.94 4.46 -9.86
C GLU A 56 31.56 3.15 -10.39
N GLU A 57 30.84 2.03 -10.22
CA GLU A 57 31.08 0.76 -10.91
C GLU A 57 29.78 0.28 -11.57
N PRO A 58 29.77 -0.11 -12.87
CA PRO A 58 28.55 -0.53 -13.54
C PRO A 58 27.87 -1.72 -12.85
N LEU A 59 26.64 -1.51 -12.35
CA LEU A 59 25.88 -2.58 -11.70
C LEU A 59 25.10 -3.36 -12.75
N ARG A 60 25.42 -4.65 -12.87
CA ARG A 60 24.68 -5.61 -13.69
C ARG A 60 23.68 -6.32 -12.81
N ALA A 61 22.41 -6.25 -13.16
CA ALA A 61 21.33 -6.79 -12.37
C ALA A 61 20.39 -7.61 -13.26
N HIS A 62 19.86 -8.70 -12.73
CA HIS A 62 18.97 -9.58 -13.47
C HIS A 62 17.85 -10.08 -12.60
N PHE A 63 16.68 -10.28 -13.21
CA PHE A 63 15.61 -11.04 -12.57
C PHE A 63 14.83 -11.88 -13.58
N ALA A 64 14.27 -12.98 -13.08
CA ALA A 64 13.30 -13.80 -13.80
C ALA A 64 12.01 -13.86 -12.99
N MET A 65 10.87 -13.90 -13.65
CA MET A 65 9.57 -13.96 -13.01
C MET A 65 8.65 -14.96 -13.70
N ILE A 66 7.89 -15.68 -12.88
CA ILE A 66 6.70 -16.42 -13.30
C ILE A 66 5.49 -15.92 -12.52
N GLY A 67 4.39 -15.66 -13.22
CA GLY A 67 3.06 -15.54 -12.65
C GLY A 67 2.16 -16.61 -13.27
N ARG A 68 1.42 -17.33 -12.43
CA ARG A 68 0.48 -18.36 -12.86
C ARG A 68 -0.90 -18.09 -12.31
N THR A 69 -1.87 -18.06 -13.21
CA THR A 69 -3.29 -17.93 -12.87
C THR A 69 -4.02 -19.22 -13.24
N ASP A 70 -4.65 -19.85 -12.26
CA ASP A 70 -5.59 -20.96 -12.44
C ASP A 70 -7.00 -20.36 -12.44
N HIS A 71 -7.54 -20.14 -13.64
CA HIS A 71 -8.85 -19.50 -13.83
C HIS A 71 -9.99 -20.42 -13.39
N THR A 72 -9.80 -21.74 -13.54
CA THR A 72 -10.77 -22.74 -13.09
C THR A 72 -10.89 -22.76 -11.57
N ALA A 73 -9.77 -22.67 -10.85
CA ALA A 73 -9.75 -22.64 -9.39
C ALA A 73 -9.88 -21.24 -8.77
N GLY A 74 -9.81 -20.18 -9.57
CA GLY A 74 -9.89 -18.80 -9.10
C GLY A 74 -8.68 -18.38 -8.26
N ARG A 75 -7.47 -18.83 -8.61
CA ARG A 75 -6.24 -18.55 -7.82
C ARG A 75 -5.11 -18.04 -8.70
N HIS A 76 -4.28 -17.18 -8.12
CA HIS A 76 -3.06 -16.68 -8.72
C HIS A 76 -1.88 -16.89 -7.76
N ALA A 77 -0.70 -17.19 -8.32
CA ALA A 77 0.56 -17.26 -7.61
C ALA A 77 1.66 -16.67 -8.50
N SER A 78 2.70 -16.13 -7.88
CA SER A 78 3.85 -15.58 -8.59
C SER A 78 5.13 -15.75 -7.79
N ALA A 79 6.25 -15.76 -8.51
CA ALA A 79 7.59 -15.83 -7.94
C ALA A 79 8.54 -15.00 -8.80
N VAL A 80 9.41 -14.25 -8.13
CA VAL A 80 10.42 -13.38 -8.75
C VAL A 80 11.77 -13.74 -8.16
N TRP A 81 12.72 -14.10 -9.01
CA TRP A 81 14.09 -14.40 -8.62
C TRP A 81 15.01 -13.28 -9.09
N VAL A 82 15.77 -12.72 -8.15
CA VAL A 82 16.71 -11.64 -8.38
C VAL A 82 18.14 -12.12 -8.10
N ASP A 83 19.12 -11.54 -8.80
CA ASP A 83 20.52 -11.70 -8.44
C ASP A 83 20.99 -10.64 -7.42
N ARG A 84 22.25 -10.74 -6.97
CA ARG A 84 22.81 -9.77 -6.02
C ARG A 84 22.92 -8.37 -6.60
N GLY A 85 23.21 -8.25 -7.90
CA GLY A 85 23.31 -6.96 -8.57
C GLY A 85 21.99 -6.19 -8.53
N TRP A 86 20.86 -6.88 -8.57
CA TRP A 86 19.55 -6.26 -8.39
C TRP A 86 19.34 -5.74 -6.97
N ILE A 87 19.74 -6.52 -5.96
CA ILE A 87 19.65 -6.12 -4.54
C ILE A 87 20.46 -4.84 -4.30
N ASP A 88 21.68 -4.78 -4.84
CA ASP A 88 22.57 -3.63 -4.72
C ASP A 88 22.02 -2.39 -5.46
N THR A 89 21.48 -2.60 -6.66
CA THR A 89 20.80 -1.55 -7.46
C THR A 89 19.60 -0.97 -6.70
N ALA A 90 18.74 -1.82 -6.15
CA ALA A 90 17.55 -1.41 -5.39
C ALA A 90 17.94 -0.66 -4.11
N ARG A 91 18.87 -1.20 -3.32
CA ARG A 91 19.35 -0.57 -2.09
C ARG A 91 19.94 0.82 -2.35
N THR A 92 20.78 0.95 -3.37
CA THR A 92 21.41 2.23 -3.72
C THR A 92 20.37 3.24 -4.18
N THR A 93 19.42 2.82 -5.02
CA THR A 93 18.29 3.67 -5.45
C THR A 93 17.47 4.17 -4.28
N ILE A 94 17.07 3.29 -3.35
CA ILE A 94 16.29 3.65 -2.16
C ILE A 94 17.08 4.60 -1.24
N THR A 95 18.37 4.32 -1.03
CA THR A 95 19.24 5.16 -0.18
C THR A 95 19.30 6.59 -0.70
N ASN A 96 19.38 6.76 -2.02
CA ASN A 96 19.49 8.06 -2.69
C ASN A 96 18.12 8.70 -2.99
N ASP A 97 17.01 8.08 -2.61
CA ASP A 97 15.67 8.57 -2.88
C ASP A 97 15.28 9.71 -1.92
N ALA A 98 15.56 10.95 -2.33
CA ALA A 98 15.20 12.14 -1.55
C ALA A 98 13.69 12.46 -1.55
N VAL A 99 12.89 11.82 -2.40
CA VAL A 99 11.45 12.10 -2.56
C VAL A 99 10.59 11.17 -1.70
N MET A 100 11.03 9.93 -1.50
CA MET A 100 10.37 8.97 -0.63
C MET A 100 10.24 9.50 0.80
N ASP A 101 9.13 9.16 1.45
CA ASP A 101 8.87 9.41 2.86
C ASP A 101 10.11 9.00 3.69
N PRO A 102 10.68 9.90 4.52
CA PRO A 102 11.93 9.61 5.23
C PRO A 102 11.84 8.38 6.14
N GLY A 103 10.69 8.14 6.77
CA GLY A 103 10.47 6.99 7.63
C GLY A 103 10.37 5.68 6.83
N VAL A 104 9.69 5.71 5.67
CA VAL A 104 9.64 4.56 4.76
C VAL A 104 11.01 4.26 4.19
N ARG A 105 11.74 5.28 3.74
CA ARG A 105 13.11 5.14 3.21
C ARG A 105 14.04 4.53 4.25
N GLN A 106 14.04 5.07 5.47
CA GLN A 106 14.85 4.54 6.56
C GLN A 106 14.52 3.08 6.84
N ALA A 107 13.23 2.73 6.94
CA ALA A 107 12.79 1.36 7.20
C ALA A 107 13.19 0.37 6.09
N LEU A 108 13.13 0.79 4.82
CA LEU A 108 13.58 -0.04 3.71
C LEU A 108 15.11 -0.22 3.74
N VAL A 109 15.88 0.84 3.95
CA VAL A 109 17.34 0.75 4.07
C VAL A 109 17.75 -0.19 5.21
N GLU A 110 17.09 -0.10 6.37
CA GLU A 110 17.31 -1.01 7.52
C GLU A 110 17.09 -2.48 7.16
N ILE A 111 16.22 -2.78 6.20
CA ILE A 111 15.87 -4.15 5.83
C ILE A 111 16.75 -4.67 4.68
N PHE A 112 17.31 -3.79 3.84
CA PHE A 112 18.25 -4.16 2.76
C PHE A 112 19.72 -4.31 3.22
N ASP A 113 19.99 -4.25 4.54
CA ASP A 113 21.32 -4.09 5.12
C ASP A 113 22.30 -5.27 4.92
N ASP A 114 21.80 -6.49 4.76
CA ASP A 114 22.58 -7.73 4.73
C ASP A 114 22.84 -8.32 3.32
N GLY A 115 22.39 -7.65 2.26
CA GLY A 115 22.57 -8.12 0.87
C GLY A 115 21.71 -9.33 0.49
N THR A 116 20.68 -9.67 1.27
CA THR A 116 19.66 -10.67 0.92
C THR A 116 18.41 -10.01 0.31
N PRO A 117 17.61 -10.72 -0.52
CA PRO A 117 16.40 -10.16 -1.10
C PRO A 117 15.31 -9.95 -0.04
N VAL A 118 14.39 -9.02 -0.33
CA VAL A 118 13.22 -8.74 0.51
C VAL A 118 12.05 -9.58 0.01
N SER A 119 11.43 -10.37 0.90
CA SER A 119 10.27 -11.20 0.53
C SER A 119 9.17 -10.35 -0.12
N PRO A 120 8.54 -10.85 -1.20
CA PRO A 120 8.60 -12.24 -1.70
C PRO A 120 9.69 -12.52 -2.74
N ASP A 121 10.59 -11.58 -3.02
CA ASP A 121 11.68 -11.82 -3.97
C ASP A 121 12.63 -12.91 -3.45
N LEU A 122 13.05 -13.78 -4.35
CA LEU A 122 13.90 -14.93 -4.09
C LEU A 122 15.31 -14.67 -4.64
N LEU A 123 16.33 -15.20 -3.96
CA LEU A 123 17.69 -15.12 -4.49
C LEU A 123 17.87 -16.21 -5.54
N MET A 124 18.29 -15.81 -6.73
CA MET A 124 18.61 -16.74 -7.80
C MET A 124 19.83 -17.59 -7.43
N SER A 125 19.69 -18.91 -7.60
CA SER A 125 20.82 -19.85 -7.46
C SER A 125 21.53 -20.05 -8.79
N GLY A 126 22.86 -20.05 -8.77
CA GLY A 126 23.66 -20.20 -9.99
C GLY A 126 23.98 -18.87 -10.66
N GLU A 127 24.78 -18.94 -11.72
CA GLU A 127 25.22 -17.76 -12.47
C GLU A 127 24.26 -17.46 -13.63
N VAL A 128 23.96 -16.18 -13.85
CA VAL A 128 23.24 -15.73 -15.04
C VAL A 128 24.18 -15.77 -16.24
N ARG A 129 23.74 -16.42 -17.33
CA ARG A 129 24.46 -16.49 -18.60
C ARG A 129 23.59 -15.95 -19.71
N ILE A 130 24.17 -15.03 -20.49
CA ILE A 130 23.53 -14.37 -21.61
C ILE A 130 24.46 -14.57 -22.81
N ALA A 131 24.01 -15.28 -23.83
CA ALA A 131 24.77 -15.45 -25.06
C ALA A 131 24.75 -14.16 -25.90
N GLU A 132 25.87 -13.77 -26.50
CA GLU A 132 25.99 -12.50 -27.25
C GLU A 132 25.54 -12.59 -28.70
N HIS A 133 25.46 -13.81 -29.26
CA HIS A 133 25.27 -14.04 -30.70
C HIS A 133 24.09 -14.97 -31.02
N GLU A 134 23.35 -15.36 -29.99
CA GLU A 134 22.10 -16.10 -30.09
C GLU A 134 21.21 -15.72 -28.90
N LEU A 135 19.90 -15.87 -29.05
CA LEU A 135 19.00 -15.77 -27.90
C LEU A 135 19.06 -17.11 -27.14
N ASP A 136 20.05 -17.24 -26.26
CA ASP A 136 20.16 -18.28 -25.22
C ASP A 136 20.46 -17.60 -23.88
N LEU A 137 19.42 -17.49 -23.07
CA LEU A 137 19.45 -16.93 -21.74
C LEU A 137 19.31 -18.05 -20.71
N ARG A 138 20.16 -18.01 -19.68
CA ARG A 138 20.04 -18.87 -18.52
C ARG A 138 20.14 -18.04 -17.26
N TYR A 139 19.05 -17.97 -16.52
CA TYR A 139 18.93 -17.21 -15.29
C TYR A 139 19.12 -18.19 -14.13
N GLY A 140 20.40 -18.46 -13.83
CA GLY A 140 20.79 -19.42 -12.82
C GLY A 140 20.33 -20.84 -13.15
N ASP A 141 19.77 -21.51 -12.15
CA ASP A 141 19.11 -22.81 -12.30
C ASP A 141 17.58 -22.70 -12.39
N VAL A 142 17.05 -21.48 -12.43
CA VAL A 142 15.61 -21.21 -12.32
C VAL A 142 14.94 -21.14 -13.69
N ALA A 143 15.53 -20.46 -14.67
CA ALA A 143 14.83 -20.20 -15.93
C ALA A 143 15.76 -20.17 -17.14
N THR A 144 15.25 -20.59 -18.29
CA THR A 144 15.93 -20.47 -19.57
C THR A 144 15.02 -19.94 -20.67
N LEU A 145 15.55 -19.11 -21.55
CA LEU A 145 14.91 -18.69 -22.80
C LEU A 145 15.85 -19.01 -23.96
N ARG A 146 15.38 -19.80 -24.93
CA ARG A 146 16.15 -20.16 -26.13
C ARG A 146 15.36 -19.97 -27.39
N LYS A 147 15.96 -19.37 -28.41
CA LYS A 147 15.40 -19.40 -29.76
C LYS A 147 15.86 -20.64 -30.52
N LEU A 148 14.90 -21.38 -31.05
CA LEU A 148 15.13 -22.61 -31.82
C LEU A 148 15.40 -22.29 -33.29
N ALA A 149 16.01 -23.25 -33.99
CA ALA A 149 16.39 -23.10 -35.40
C ALA A 149 15.19 -22.88 -36.35
N ASP A 150 13.97 -23.24 -35.94
CA ASP A 150 12.74 -23.00 -36.70
C ASP A 150 12.09 -21.64 -36.39
N GLY A 151 12.72 -20.82 -35.54
CA GLY A 151 12.22 -19.52 -35.11
C GLY A 151 11.27 -19.55 -33.91
N SER A 152 10.94 -20.74 -33.38
CA SER A 152 10.17 -20.89 -32.13
C SER A 152 11.03 -20.55 -30.90
N TYR A 153 10.40 -20.28 -29.77
CA TYR A 153 11.07 -20.00 -28.49
C TYR A 153 10.79 -21.12 -27.52
N HIS A 154 11.84 -21.63 -26.88
CA HIS A 154 11.76 -22.61 -25.80
C HIS A 154 12.01 -21.90 -24.47
N VAL A 155 11.00 -21.91 -23.60
CA VAL A 155 11.02 -21.24 -22.30
C VAL A 155 10.84 -22.29 -21.22
N THR A 156 11.73 -22.30 -20.24
CA THR A 156 11.61 -23.16 -19.06
C THR A 156 11.70 -22.34 -17.79
N PHE A 157 10.90 -22.71 -16.80
CA PHE A 157 11.04 -22.31 -15.40
C PHE A 157 11.03 -23.59 -14.56
N ASP A 158 12.00 -23.74 -13.67
CA ASP A 158 12.15 -24.86 -12.76
C ASP A 158 12.12 -24.35 -11.31
N ASP A 159 10.95 -24.48 -10.69
CA ASP A 159 10.69 -24.19 -9.29
C ASP A 159 9.81 -25.30 -8.71
N ASP A 160 9.99 -25.58 -7.42
CA ASP A 160 9.26 -26.63 -6.70
C ASP A 160 7.72 -26.41 -6.73
N THR A 161 7.27 -25.17 -6.93
CA THR A 161 5.86 -24.79 -6.89
C THR A 161 5.29 -24.35 -8.24
N GLN A 162 6.11 -23.79 -9.14
CA GLN A 162 5.66 -23.19 -10.40
C GLN A 162 6.60 -23.52 -11.58
N SER A 163 6.71 -24.80 -11.97
CA SER A 163 7.51 -25.19 -13.13
C SER A 163 6.75 -25.22 -14.46
N CYS A 164 7.43 -24.84 -15.54
CA CYS A 164 6.94 -24.97 -16.91
C CYS A 164 8.06 -25.28 -17.92
N ASP A 165 7.68 -25.94 -19.01
CA ASP A 165 8.54 -26.23 -20.17
C ASP A 165 7.68 -26.06 -21.43
N LEU A 166 7.85 -24.94 -22.12
CA LEU A 166 6.95 -24.46 -23.16
C LEU A 166 7.69 -24.09 -24.44
N VAL A 167 7.09 -24.43 -25.57
CA VAL A 167 7.51 -23.99 -26.90
C VAL A 167 6.46 -23.02 -27.46
N PHE A 168 6.91 -21.83 -27.83
CA PHE A 168 6.13 -20.76 -28.45
C PHE A 168 6.49 -20.66 -29.93
N THR A 169 5.55 -21.01 -30.81
CA THR A 169 5.74 -20.93 -32.27
C THR A 169 5.02 -19.70 -32.82
N PRO A 170 5.73 -18.70 -33.37
CA PRO A 170 5.10 -17.51 -33.95
C PRO A 170 4.10 -17.86 -35.07
N GLY A 171 2.89 -17.31 -34.99
CA GLY A 171 1.87 -17.43 -36.03
C GLY A 171 1.75 -16.19 -36.92
N LYS A 172 2.33 -15.06 -36.49
CA LYS A 172 2.35 -13.77 -37.19
C LYS A 172 3.75 -13.15 -37.08
N PRO A 173 4.15 -12.28 -38.03
CA PRO A 173 5.41 -11.56 -37.91
C PRO A 173 5.42 -10.64 -36.68
N PRO A 174 6.61 -10.30 -36.16
CA PRO A 174 6.74 -9.26 -35.14
C PRO A 174 6.28 -7.90 -35.66
N ILE A 175 5.73 -7.08 -34.77
CA ILE A 175 5.17 -5.77 -35.07
C ILE A 175 5.78 -4.76 -34.10
N ILE A 176 6.32 -3.66 -34.64
CA ILE A 176 6.81 -2.55 -33.83
C ILE A 176 5.64 -1.96 -33.04
N GLN A 177 5.83 -1.76 -31.73
CA GLN A 177 4.77 -1.33 -30.82
C GLN A 177 4.49 0.17 -30.87
N HIS A 178 5.40 0.94 -31.46
CA HIS A 178 5.35 2.39 -31.54
C HIS A 178 5.64 2.87 -32.96
N ASP A 179 5.31 4.13 -33.27
CA ASP A 179 5.68 4.72 -34.55
C ASP A 179 7.17 5.06 -34.63
N ASP A 180 7.69 5.11 -35.85
CA ASP A 180 9.12 5.18 -36.22
C ASP A 180 9.87 6.43 -35.67
N VAL A 181 9.20 7.28 -34.89
CA VAL A 181 9.72 8.51 -34.27
C VAL A 181 9.58 8.50 -32.74
N PHE A 182 8.84 7.56 -32.15
CA PHE A 182 8.49 7.56 -30.73
C PHE A 182 9.17 6.42 -29.97
N GLN A 183 10.19 6.75 -29.17
CA GLN A 183 10.68 5.88 -28.11
C GLN A 183 9.80 6.05 -26.87
N VAL A 184 9.42 4.94 -26.21
CA VAL A 184 8.62 5.00 -24.97
C VAL A 184 9.48 5.50 -23.82
N ARG A 185 8.90 6.36 -22.98
CA ARG A 185 9.54 6.91 -21.80
C ARG A 185 8.96 6.29 -20.53
N PHE A 186 9.56 5.20 -20.07
CA PHE A 186 9.10 4.48 -18.88
C PHE A 186 9.42 5.15 -17.53
N GLN A 187 10.47 5.96 -17.43
CA GLN A 187 11.02 6.58 -16.21
C GLN A 187 11.60 7.98 -16.55
N GLY A 188 10.72 8.98 -16.69
CA GLY A 188 11.11 10.36 -16.97
C GLY A 188 11.55 10.64 -18.43
N PRO A 189 12.03 11.85 -18.73
CA PRO A 189 12.22 12.31 -20.11
C PRO A 189 13.39 11.65 -20.87
N GLU A 190 14.32 11.02 -20.17
CA GLU A 190 15.54 10.40 -20.74
C GLU A 190 15.47 8.87 -20.87
N SER A 191 14.37 8.22 -20.43
CA SER A 191 14.24 6.75 -20.38
C SER A 191 13.69 6.18 -21.68
N GLU A 192 14.29 6.53 -22.80
CA GLU A 192 13.78 6.13 -24.10
C GLU A 192 14.07 4.63 -24.37
N ALA A 193 13.05 3.91 -24.87
CA ALA A 193 13.12 2.49 -25.17
C ALA A 193 12.43 2.13 -26.49
N PHE A 194 12.93 1.07 -27.12
CA PHE A 194 12.38 0.45 -28.32
C PHE A 194 11.66 -0.84 -27.95
N SER A 195 10.46 -1.07 -28.52
CA SER A 195 9.68 -2.28 -28.28
C SER A 195 8.99 -2.80 -29.55
N TYR A 196 8.88 -4.13 -29.64
CA TYR A 196 8.04 -4.84 -30.59
C TYR A 196 7.40 -6.07 -29.95
N PHE A 197 6.34 -6.57 -30.58
CA PHE A 197 5.62 -7.74 -30.11
C PHE A 197 5.34 -8.75 -31.22
N ALA A 198 5.30 -10.04 -30.87
CA ALA A 198 4.72 -11.10 -31.70
C ALA A 198 3.35 -11.48 -31.10
N PRO A 199 2.24 -11.05 -31.73
CA PRO A 199 0.94 -10.98 -31.05
C PRO A 199 0.23 -12.31 -30.91
N ARG A 200 0.56 -13.31 -31.73
CA ARG A 200 -0.14 -14.61 -31.74
C ARG A 200 0.84 -15.74 -31.97
N MET A 201 1.12 -16.47 -30.90
CA MET A 201 1.99 -17.63 -30.89
C MET A 201 1.18 -18.88 -30.54
N ALA A 202 1.41 -19.99 -31.23
CA ALA A 202 0.92 -21.29 -30.78
C ALA A 202 1.83 -21.77 -29.64
N VAL A 203 1.24 -22.13 -28.50
CA VAL A 203 2.01 -22.57 -27.33
C VAL A 203 1.70 -24.03 -27.04
N ARG A 204 2.73 -24.84 -26.81
CA ARG A 204 2.62 -26.25 -26.39
C ARG A 204 3.71 -26.61 -25.40
N GLY A 205 3.41 -27.50 -24.47
CA GLY A 205 4.41 -28.01 -23.54
C GLY A 205 3.79 -28.56 -22.27
N ARG A 206 4.42 -28.28 -21.13
CA ARG A 206 4.01 -28.78 -19.82
C ARG A 206 4.04 -27.69 -18.76
N ILE A 207 3.11 -27.77 -17.82
CA ILE A 207 3.13 -27.03 -16.54
C ILE A 207 3.09 -28.08 -15.43
N GLY A 208 4.17 -28.15 -14.64
CA GLY A 208 4.42 -29.29 -13.77
C GLY A 208 4.24 -30.62 -14.52
N ASN A 209 3.22 -31.39 -14.12
CA ASN A 209 2.94 -32.70 -14.73
C ASN A 209 1.87 -32.68 -15.83
N ALA A 210 1.17 -31.57 -16.05
CA ALA A 210 0.09 -31.50 -17.03
C ALA A 210 0.60 -31.06 -18.39
N THR A 211 0.15 -31.74 -19.45
CA THR A 211 0.37 -31.25 -20.83
C THR A 211 -0.57 -30.07 -21.10
N VAL A 212 -0.05 -29.03 -21.76
CA VAL A 212 -0.79 -27.81 -22.07
C VAL A 212 -0.66 -27.39 -23.53
N SER A 213 -1.68 -26.70 -24.03
CA SER A 213 -1.62 -26.02 -25.31
C SER A 213 -2.52 -24.79 -25.34
N GLY A 214 -2.19 -23.79 -26.15
CA GLY A 214 -3.01 -22.59 -26.28
C GLY A 214 -2.37 -21.51 -27.15
N SER A 215 -2.66 -20.25 -26.82
CA SER A 215 -2.07 -19.08 -27.48
C SER A 215 -1.16 -18.30 -26.55
N GLY A 216 -0.22 -17.57 -27.14
CA GLY A 216 0.67 -16.67 -26.41
C GLY A 216 0.92 -15.36 -27.15
N TRP A 217 1.48 -14.43 -26.40
CA TRP A 217 1.96 -13.12 -26.82
C TRP A 217 3.40 -12.97 -26.36
N TYR A 218 4.27 -12.46 -27.22
CA TYR A 218 5.66 -12.17 -26.89
C TYR A 218 5.93 -10.68 -27.09
N GLU A 219 6.59 -10.05 -26.13
CA GLU A 219 7.09 -8.68 -26.22
C GLU A 219 8.58 -8.64 -25.90
N HIS A 220 9.33 -7.84 -26.64
CA HIS A 220 10.74 -7.58 -26.38
C HIS A 220 10.98 -6.06 -26.39
N THR A 221 11.49 -5.55 -25.27
CA THR A 221 11.84 -4.13 -25.13
C THR A 221 13.28 -3.98 -24.68
N PHE A 222 14.00 -3.00 -25.23
CA PHE A 222 15.34 -2.62 -24.78
C PHE A 222 15.57 -1.12 -24.93
N GLY A 223 16.40 -0.55 -24.06
CA GLY A 223 16.67 0.88 -24.08
C GLY A 223 17.46 1.42 -22.90
N ALA A 224 17.14 2.65 -22.53
CA ALA A 224 17.74 3.36 -21.40
C ALA A 224 17.43 2.69 -20.05
N GLU A 225 18.21 3.05 -19.03
CA GLU A 225 18.09 2.52 -17.67
C GLU A 225 16.69 2.78 -17.07
N TYR A 226 16.13 1.72 -16.46
CA TYR A 226 14.89 1.78 -15.69
C TYR A 226 15.11 2.44 -14.31
N LEU A 227 15.85 1.77 -13.43
CA LEU A 227 16.34 2.35 -12.17
C LEU A 227 17.66 3.09 -12.40
N ARG A 228 17.83 4.23 -11.73
CA ARG A 228 19.03 5.08 -11.84
C ARG A 228 19.64 5.30 -10.45
N PRO A 229 20.43 4.36 -9.91
CA PRO A 229 20.90 4.40 -8.53
C PRO A 229 21.58 5.72 -8.11
N ASP A 230 22.38 6.31 -8.99
CA ASP A 230 23.13 7.56 -8.74
C ASP A 230 22.52 8.79 -9.43
N GLY A 231 21.32 8.63 -10.00
CA GLY A 231 20.58 9.71 -10.63
C GLY A 231 19.83 10.58 -9.62
N ASP A 232 19.49 11.80 -10.06
CA ASP A 232 18.52 12.63 -9.34
C ASP A 232 17.16 11.89 -9.25
N GLN A 233 16.75 11.48 -8.05
CA GLN A 233 15.48 10.75 -7.87
C GLN A 233 14.24 11.65 -7.89
N ARG A 234 14.39 12.97 -8.11
CA ARG A 234 13.27 13.93 -8.14
C ARG A 234 12.35 13.79 -9.36
N TYR A 235 12.64 12.87 -10.27
CA TYR A 235 11.73 12.59 -11.38
C TYR A 235 10.41 12.00 -10.89
N PRO A 236 9.30 12.31 -11.57
CA PRO A 236 8.02 11.66 -11.32
C PRO A 236 8.10 10.15 -11.61
N ASP A 237 7.28 9.36 -10.92
CA ASP A 237 7.16 7.92 -11.12
C ASP A 237 6.53 7.66 -12.50
N GLY A 238 7.20 6.86 -13.33
CA GLY A 238 6.59 6.37 -14.55
C GLY A 238 5.59 5.26 -14.28
N THR A 239 4.42 5.36 -14.89
CA THR A 239 3.30 4.44 -14.73
C THR A 239 2.71 4.12 -16.10
N TRP A 240 2.11 2.94 -16.24
CA TRP A 240 1.47 2.58 -17.49
C TRP A 240 0.28 1.64 -17.25
N ASN A 241 -0.69 1.74 -18.14
CA ASN A 241 -1.71 0.73 -18.35
C ASN A 241 -1.52 0.23 -19.78
N TRP A 242 -1.30 -1.06 -19.95
CA TRP A 242 -1.11 -1.68 -21.26
C TRP A 242 -2.10 -2.83 -21.45
N THR A 243 -2.50 -3.04 -22.71
CA THR A 243 -3.22 -4.25 -23.11
C THR A 243 -2.77 -4.74 -24.48
N GLY A 244 -2.48 -6.05 -24.56
CA GLY A 244 -2.36 -6.81 -25.80
C GLY A 244 -3.67 -7.55 -26.07
N ILE A 245 -4.20 -7.47 -27.29
CA ILE A 245 -5.53 -7.98 -27.67
C ILE A 245 -5.42 -8.87 -28.90
N GLN A 246 -6.06 -10.04 -28.82
CA GLN A 246 -6.17 -11.04 -29.86
C GLN A 246 -7.64 -11.23 -30.27
N LEU A 247 -8.12 -10.48 -31.27
CA LEU A 247 -9.52 -10.56 -31.74
C LEU A 247 -9.79 -11.81 -32.58
N ASP A 248 -11.03 -12.27 -32.54
CA ASP A 248 -11.56 -13.44 -33.28
C ASP A 248 -11.64 -13.21 -34.80
N ASN A 249 -11.79 -11.96 -35.22
CA ASN A 249 -11.74 -11.54 -36.62
C ASN A 249 -10.30 -11.45 -37.16
N GLY A 250 -9.29 -11.82 -36.36
CA GLY A 250 -7.89 -11.89 -36.75
C GLY A 250 -7.11 -10.58 -36.63
N TRP A 251 -7.69 -9.52 -36.06
CA TRP A 251 -6.94 -8.32 -35.68
C TRP A 251 -6.15 -8.53 -34.38
N GLU A 252 -4.96 -7.95 -34.32
CA GLU A 252 -4.14 -7.91 -33.10
C GLU A 252 -3.88 -6.46 -32.73
N ILE A 253 -3.95 -6.11 -31.44
CA ILE A 253 -3.82 -4.72 -31.00
C ILE A 253 -2.97 -4.67 -29.74
N SER A 254 -1.96 -3.81 -29.72
CA SER A 254 -1.28 -3.37 -28.50
C SER A 254 -1.71 -1.94 -28.22
N ALA A 255 -2.23 -1.65 -27.03
CA ALA A 255 -2.67 -0.32 -26.63
C ALA A 255 -2.14 0.04 -25.25
N ALA A 256 -1.70 1.29 -25.07
CA ALA A 256 -1.20 1.76 -23.78
C ALA A 256 -1.54 3.21 -23.48
N THR A 257 -1.63 3.50 -22.19
CA THR A 257 -1.49 4.85 -21.62
C THR A 257 -0.29 4.86 -20.70
N ILE A 258 0.61 5.81 -20.88
CA ILE A 258 1.82 6.00 -20.06
C ILE A 258 1.73 7.37 -19.42
N ASP A 259 1.87 7.42 -18.10
CA ASP A 259 1.82 8.65 -17.31
C ASP A 259 3.07 8.80 -16.45
N HIS A 260 3.56 10.03 -16.27
CA HIS A 260 4.58 10.35 -15.26
C HIS A 260 3.90 11.08 -14.11
N ILE A 261 3.84 10.44 -12.94
CA ILE A 261 3.09 10.89 -11.78
C ILE A 261 4.04 11.51 -10.76
N ASP A 262 3.84 12.78 -10.43
CA ASP A 262 4.58 13.40 -9.34
C ASP A 262 4.22 12.72 -8.02
N VAL A 263 5.24 12.29 -7.28
CA VAL A 263 5.09 11.37 -6.15
C VAL A 263 4.28 11.99 -5.00
N ASN A 264 4.40 13.31 -4.80
CA ASN A 264 3.79 14.03 -3.69
C ASN A 264 2.41 14.61 -4.04
N SER A 265 2.29 15.25 -5.20
CA SER A 265 1.02 15.83 -5.66
C SER A 265 0.08 14.81 -6.30
N ARG A 266 0.61 13.64 -6.70
CA ARG A 266 -0.09 12.58 -7.41
C ARG A 266 -0.68 13.01 -8.76
N GLN A 267 -0.25 14.16 -9.28
CA GLN A 267 -0.68 14.66 -10.58
C GLN A 267 0.20 14.11 -11.70
N SER A 268 -0.42 13.80 -12.83
CA SER A 268 0.31 13.47 -14.05
C SER A 268 0.92 14.74 -14.63
N VAL A 269 2.23 14.72 -14.88
CA VAL A 269 2.96 15.82 -15.54
C VAL A 269 3.25 15.53 -17.02
N PHE A 270 3.01 14.29 -17.45
CA PHE A 270 3.17 13.83 -18.83
C PHE A 270 2.23 12.66 -19.06
N THR A 271 1.53 12.65 -20.19
CA THR A 271 0.69 11.53 -20.62
C THR A 271 0.93 11.24 -22.10
N GLN A 272 1.12 9.97 -22.43
CA GLN A 272 1.15 9.45 -23.79
C GLN A 272 0.09 8.36 -23.95
N ARG A 273 -0.65 8.38 -25.06
CA ARG A 273 -1.66 7.35 -25.39
C ARG A 273 -1.44 6.89 -26.82
N PHE A 274 -1.37 5.59 -27.03
CA PHE A 274 -1.18 5.03 -28.36
C PHE A 274 -1.74 3.61 -28.44
N ALA A 275 -2.07 3.21 -29.66
CA ALA A 275 -2.32 1.84 -30.03
C ALA A 275 -1.66 1.53 -31.38
N THR A 276 -1.16 0.31 -31.49
CA THR A 276 -0.72 -0.28 -32.76
C THR A 276 -1.57 -1.50 -33.03
N ALA A 277 -2.30 -1.46 -34.13
CA ALA A 277 -3.14 -2.53 -34.62
C ALA A 277 -2.53 -3.18 -35.86
N TYR A 278 -2.71 -4.50 -35.98
CA TYR A 278 -2.25 -5.29 -37.10
C TYR A 278 -3.41 -6.10 -37.68
N SER A 279 -3.70 -5.86 -38.95
CA SER A 279 -4.85 -6.43 -39.64
C SER A 279 -4.60 -7.89 -40.04
N PRO A 280 -5.68 -8.66 -40.31
CA PRO A 280 -5.58 -9.99 -40.94
C PRO A 280 -4.84 -9.96 -42.28
N ASP A 281 -4.90 -8.82 -42.98
CA ASP A 281 -4.29 -8.59 -44.30
C ASP A 281 -2.85 -8.04 -44.20
N ALA A 282 -2.22 -8.16 -43.04
CA ALA A 282 -0.84 -7.76 -42.76
C ALA A 282 -0.55 -6.25 -42.83
N GLU A 283 -1.55 -5.42 -42.57
CA GLU A 283 -1.40 -3.96 -42.48
C GLU A 283 -1.21 -3.51 -41.03
N ARG A 284 -0.16 -2.73 -40.77
CA ARG A 284 0.07 -2.05 -39.48
C ARG A 284 -0.61 -0.68 -39.51
N VAL A 285 -1.40 -0.39 -38.47
CA VAL A 285 -2.01 0.92 -38.25
C VAL A 285 -1.66 1.39 -36.85
N SER A 286 -1.09 2.58 -36.74
CA SER A 286 -0.87 3.25 -35.46
C SER A 286 -1.87 4.38 -35.28
N CYS A 287 -2.42 4.51 -34.08
CA CYS A 287 -3.38 5.56 -33.77
C CYS A 287 -3.36 5.92 -32.28
N GLU A 288 -3.96 7.05 -31.92
CA GLU A 288 -4.30 7.31 -30.52
C GLU A 288 -5.46 6.42 -30.06
N VAL A 289 -5.51 6.19 -28.74
CA VAL A 289 -6.54 5.37 -28.08
C VAL A 289 -7.03 6.08 -26.83
N GLU A 290 -8.29 5.87 -26.49
CA GLU A 290 -8.83 6.19 -25.18
C GLU A 290 -9.00 4.88 -24.38
N LEU A 291 -8.34 4.80 -23.23
CA LEU A 291 -8.40 3.64 -22.32
C LEU A 291 -8.87 4.10 -20.94
N VAL A 292 -10.11 3.78 -20.57
CA VAL A 292 -10.74 4.26 -19.32
C VAL A 292 -11.08 3.08 -18.43
N GLY A 293 -10.51 3.06 -17.22
CA GLY A 293 -10.80 2.02 -16.22
C GLY A 293 -12.05 2.33 -15.41
N ASP A 294 -12.98 1.40 -15.32
CA ASP A 294 -14.27 1.59 -14.62
C ASP A 294 -14.51 0.61 -13.46
N ARG A 295 -13.67 -0.42 -13.31
CA ARG A 295 -13.76 -1.42 -12.25
C ARG A 295 -12.42 -1.55 -11.51
N PRO A 296 -12.20 -0.79 -10.43
CA PRO A 296 -10.98 -0.90 -9.65
C PRO A 296 -10.99 -2.09 -8.69
N TRP A 297 -9.81 -2.66 -8.44
CA TRP A 297 -9.51 -3.56 -7.34
C TRP A 297 -8.28 -3.05 -6.58
N THR A 298 -8.42 -2.88 -5.27
CA THR A 298 -7.33 -2.48 -4.38
C THR A 298 -6.75 -3.70 -3.69
N SER A 299 -5.46 -3.96 -3.86
CA SER A 299 -4.74 -5.03 -3.16
C SER A 299 -4.59 -4.70 -1.68
N LEU A 300 -4.84 -5.68 -0.80
CA LEU A 300 -4.54 -5.52 0.63
C LEU A 300 -3.06 -5.79 0.97
N SER A 301 -2.25 -6.26 0.02
CA SER A 301 -0.83 -6.52 0.25
C SER A 301 0.03 -5.29 -0.08
N SER A 302 -0.17 -4.68 -1.25
CA SER A 302 0.58 -3.49 -1.69
C SER A 302 -0.15 -2.17 -1.44
N LEU A 303 -1.46 -2.22 -1.19
CA LEU A 303 -2.36 -1.07 -1.16
C LEU A 303 -2.50 -0.33 -2.50
N ASN A 304 -2.01 -0.89 -3.61
CA ASN A 304 -2.26 -0.34 -4.94
C ASN A 304 -3.67 -0.64 -5.42
N THR A 305 -4.25 0.33 -6.16
CA THR A 305 -5.54 0.19 -6.83
C THR A 305 -5.34 0.02 -8.32
N TYR A 306 -5.76 -1.13 -8.86
CA TYR A 306 -5.63 -1.49 -10.27
C TYR A 306 -6.99 -1.46 -10.97
N PRO A 307 -7.10 -0.92 -12.19
CA PRO A 307 -8.29 -1.09 -12.99
C PRO A 307 -8.28 -2.49 -13.60
N THR A 308 -9.30 -3.29 -13.35
CA THR A 308 -9.39 -4.67 -13.85
C THR A 308 -10.37 -4.80 -15.01
N ARG A 309 -10.98 -3.69 -15.42
CA ARG A 309 -11.82 -3.57 -16.60
C ARG A 309 -11.63 -2.20 -17.22
N TRP A 310 -11.53 -2.18 -18.54
CA TRP A 310 -11.38 -0.98 -19.36
C TRP A 310 -12.41 -0.92 -20.47
N SER A 311 -12.88 0.29 -20.73
CA SER A 311 -13.43 0.66 -22.03
C SER A 311 -12.30 1.20 -22.88
N LEU A 312 -12.11 0.63 -24.07
CA LEU A 312 -11.10 1.00 -25.05
C LEU A 312 -11.79 1.48 -26.33
N SER A 313 -11.52 2.72 -26.72
CA SER A 313 -11.97 3.27 -28.00
C SER A 313 -10.80 3.71 -28.86
N ALA A 314 -10.80 3.29 -30.14
CA ALA A 314 -9.86 3.76 -31.15
C ALA A 314 -10.63 4.18 -32.41
N PRO A 315 -10.99 5.47 -32.55
CA PRO A 315 -11.80 5.96 -33.67
C PRO A 315 -11.22 5.65 -35.06
N ALA A 316 -9.89 5.69 -35.21
CA ALA A 316 -9.21 5.38 -36.46
C ALA A 316 -9.40 3.92 -36.92
N LEU A 317 -9.72 3.03 -35.99
CA LEU A 317 -10.00 1.62 -36.23
C LEU A 317 -11.51 1.31 -36.24
N GLU A 318 -12.34 2.31 -35.94
CA GLU A 318 -13.76 2.16 -35.60
C GLU A 318 -13.97 1.08 -34.52
N LEU A 319 -13.10 1.08 -33.51
CA LEU A 319 -13.06 0.09 -32.43
C LEU A 319 -13.67 0.66 -31.15
N ASP A 320 -14.58 -0.09 -30.54
CA ASP A 320 -15.15 0.16 -29.22
C ASP A 320 -15.31 -1.18 -28.49
N VAL A 321 -14.39 -1.46 -27.55
CA VAL A 321 -14.33 -2.74 -26.86
C VAL A 321 -14.16 -2.57 -25.35
N VAL A 322 -14.63 -3.58 -24.62
CA VAL A 322 -14.36 -3.73 -23.20
C VAL A 322 -13.34 -4.84 -23.01
N VAL A 323 -12.25 -4.52 -22.33
CA VAL A 323 -11.22 -5.47 -21.89
C VAL A 323 -11.40 -5.71 -20.40
N GLU A 324 -11.52 -6.96 -19.96
CA GLU A 324 -11.77 -7.31 -18.55
C GLU A 324 -10.86 -8.45 -18.10
N ALA A 325 -10.12 -8.24 -17.01
CA ALA A 325 -9.33 -9.26 -16.36
C ALA A 325 -10.23 -10.43 -15.93
N GLU A 326 -9.80 -11.66 -16.19
CA GLU A 326 -10.56 -12.84 -15.80
C GLU A 326 -10.63 -12.99 -14.28
N LEU A 327 -9.55 -12.61 -13.61
CA LEU A 327 -9.48 -12.48 -12.16
C LEU A 327 -8.84 -11.12 -11.81
N PRO A 328 -9.39 -10.38 -10.84
CA PRO A 328 -8.79 -9.11 -10.43
C PRO A 328 -7.49 -9.28 -9.65
N GLN A 329 -7.36 -10.38 -8.89
CA GLN A 329 -6.26 -10.64 -7.94
C GLN A 329 -5.03 -11.28 -8.60
N GLN A 330 -4.55 -10.73 -9.72
CA GLN A 330 -3.37 -11.22 -10.45
C GLN A 330 -2.13 -10.33 -10.24
N GLU A 331 -2.00 -9.76 -9.03
CA GLU A 331 -0.89 -8.88 -8.68
C GLU A 331 0.40 -9.67 -8.46
N ILE A 332 1.49 -9.18 -9.05
CA ILE A 332 2.86 -9.58 -8.74
C ILE A 332 3.40 -8.65 -7.66
N LEU A 333 3.75 -9.21 -6.51
CA LEU A 333 4.46 -8.51 -5.45
C LEU A 333 5.97 -8.65 -5.68
N THR A 334 6.71 -7.55 -5.71
CA THR A 334 8.17 -7.56 -5.89
C THR A 334 8.79 -6.20 -5.58
N MET A 335 9.99 -6.20 -4.98
CA MET A 335 10.76 -4.97 -4.78
C MET A 335 11.44 -4.48 -6.06
N VAL A 336 11.53 -5.31 -7.10
CA VAL A 336 11.99 -4.91 -8.44
C VAL A 336 11.22 -3.70 -8.98
N ALA A 337 9.90 -3.71 -8.78
CA ALA A 337 8.99 -2.65 -9.19
C ALA A 337 8.64 -1.70 -8.03
N ASN A 338 9.49 -1.57 -7.00
CA ASN A 338 9.23 -0.78 -5.79
C ASN A 338 7.93 -1.17 -5.04
N GLY A 339 7.48 -2.42 -5.15
CA GLY A 339 6.33 -2.93 -4.38
C GLY A 339 5.52 -3.97 -5.14
N SER A 340 4.88 -3.56 -6.24
CA SER A 340 4.03 -4.46 -7.03
C SER A 340 3.55 -3.89 -8.36
N TYR A 341 3.06 -4.77 -9.23
CA TYR A 341 2.34 -4.41 -10.45
C TYR A 341 1.35 -5.53 -10.82
N LEU A 342 0.40 -5.24 -11.72
CA LEU A 342 -0.61 -6.20 -12.15
C LEU A 342 -0.23 -6.79 -13.51
N GLU A 343 -0.27 -8.12 -13.61
CA GLU A 343 -0.15 -8.89 -14.87
C GLU A 343 -1.33 -9.84 -14.96
N ALA A 344 -2.28 -9.57 -15.85
CA ALA A 344 -3.55 -10.29 -15.87
C ALA A 344 -3.92 -10.81 -17.26
N CYS A 345 -4.27 -12.10 -17.30
CA CYS A 345 -5.06 -12.65 -18.40
C CYS A 345 -6.45 -12.00 -18.39
N ALA A 346 -6.93 -11.67 -19.58
CA ALA A 346 -8.17 -10.94 -19.79
C ALA A 346 -8.93 -11.43 -21.02
N ASN A 347 -10.19 -11.01 -21.10
CA ASN A 347 -11.05 -11.21 -22.25
C ASN A 347 -11.45 -9.86 -22.84
N VAL A 348 -11.74 -9.85 -24.14
CA VAL A 348 -12.22 -8.66 -24.86
C VAL A 348 -13.55 -8.94 -25.56
N ARG A 349 -14.43 -7.94 -25.60
CA ARG A 349 -15.68 -7.97 -26.38
C ARG A 349 -16.12 -6.56 -26.76
N GLY A 350 -16.76 -6.41 -27.91
CA GLY A 350 -17.31 -5.13 -28.33
C GLY A 350 -17.59 -5.11 -29.82
N THR A 351 -17.29 -3.99 -30.47
CA THR A 351 -17.47 -3.82 -31.91
C THR A 351 -16.21 -3.27 -32.58
N MET A 352 -16.04 -3.64 -33.84
CA MET A 352 -15.05 -3.07 -34.74
C MET A 352 -15.71 -2.84 -36.10
N ARG A 353 -15.67 -1.60 -36.61
CA ARG A 353 -16.35 -1.19 -37.86
C ARG A 353 -17.85 -1.55 -37.87
N GLY A 354 -18.49 -1.41 -36.71
CA GLY A 354 -19.91 -1.72 -36.51
C GLY A 354 -20.25 -3.21 -36.32
N GLU A 355 -19.30 -4.12 -36.52
CA GLU A 355 -19.51 -5.57 -36.38
C GLU A 355 -19.07 -6.08 -34.99
N PRO A 356 -19.79 -7.04 -34.37
CA PRO A 356 -19.38 -7.63 -33.11
C PRO A 356 -18.03 -8.35 -33.21
N VAL A 357 -17.17 -8.13 -32.21
CA VAL A 357 -15.87 -8.81 -32.06
C VAL A 357 -15.68 -9.30 -30.63
N SER A 358 -14.93 -10.38 -30.48
CA SER A 358 -14.54 -10.94 -29.18
C SER A 358 -13.14 -11.53 -29.24
N GLY A 359 -12.56 -11.90 -28.09
CA GLY A 359 -11.23 -12.48 -28.09
C GLY A 359 -10.59 -12.58 -26.71
N ARG A 360 -9.29 -12.88 -26.74
CA ARG A 360 -8.44 -12.91 -25.56
C ARG A 360 -7.62 -11.62 -25.48
N ALA A 361 -7.23 -11.25 -24.27
CA ALA A 361 -6.40 -10.09 -24.02
C ALA A 361 -5.45 -10.34 -22.84
N PHE A 362 -4.52 -9.42 -22.69
CA PHE A 362 -3.60 -9.31 -21.57
C PHE A 362 -3.67 -7.89 -21.03
N ILE A 363 -3.43 -7.74 -19.75
CA ILE A 363 -3.51 -6.49 -19.00
C ILE A 363 -2.23 -6.38 -18.20
N GLU A 364 -1.50 -5.29 -18.38
CA GLU A 364 -0.40 -4.90 -17.51
C GLU A 364 -0.69 -3.53 -16.90
N VAL A 365 -0.45 -3.38 -15.59
CA VAL A 365 -0.62 -2.11 -14.89
C VAL A 365 0.51 -1.85 -13.92
N MET A 366 1.34 -0.86 -14.25
CA MET A 366 2.32 -0.29 -13.35
C MET A 366 1.76 0.95 -12.68
N ARG A 367 1.92 1.03 -11.35
CA ARG A 367 1.48 2.19 -10.55
C ARG A 367 2.69 2.96 -10.03
N ALA A 368 2.45 4.21 -9.63
CA ALA A 368 3.43 5.02 -8.92
C ALA A 368 3.58 4.49 -7.49
N ASN A 369 4.54 3.59 -7.34
CA ASN A 369 4.78 2.77 -6.16
C ASN A 369 5.61 3.48 -5.10
N ARG A 370 6.36 4.53 -5.44
CA ARG A 370 7.14 5.29 -4.46
C ARG A 370 6.18 5.90 -3.43
N VAL A 371 6.43 5.63 -2.16
CA VAL A 371 5.64 6.18 -1.05
C VAL A 371 6.21 7.54 -0.69
N GLY A 372 5.61 8.61 -1.22
CA GLY A 372 5.99 10.00 -0.86
C GLY A 372 5.56 10.39 0.55
N ARG A 373 4.39 9.90 0.98
CA ARG A 373 3.83 10.12 2.32
C ARG A 373 3.14 8.89 2.84
N ILE A 374 3.50 8.48 4.06
CA ILE A 374 2.93 7.28 4.66
C ILE A 374 1.42 7.39 4.91
N GLU A 375 0.87 8.57 5.24
CA GLU A 375 -0.58 8.71 5.45
C GLU A 375 -1.38 8.50 4.18
N GLU A 376 -0.87 8.94 3.04
CA GLU A 376 -1.54 8.70 1.76
C GLU A 376 -1.54 7.22 1.43
N PHE A 377 -0.41 6.53 1.65
CA PHE A 377 -0.30 5.09 1.50
C PHE A 377 -1.33 4.35 2.38
N LEU A 378 -1.37 4.65 3.68
CA LEU A 378 -2.33 4.06 4.63
C LEU A 378 -3.77 4.43 4.28
N GLY A 379 -3.99 5.64 3.74
CA GLY A 379 -5.28 6.14 3.30
C GLY A 379 -5.91 5.33 2.15
N ARG A 380 -5.11 4.59 1.37
CA ARG A 380 -5.61 3.72 0.28
C ARG A 380 -6.51 2.59 0.77
N LEU A 381 -6.44 2.22 2.05
CA LEU A 381 -7.34 1.23 2.68
C LEU A 381 -8.74 1.76 2.95
N ARG A 382 -8.97 3.08 2.87
CA ARG A 382 -10.23 3.70 3.26
C ARG A 382 -11.40 3.15 2.46
N ASP A 383 -11.29 3.15 1.14
CA ASP A 383 -12.39 2.75 0.26
C ASP A 383 -12.72 1.26 0.44
N VAL A 384 -11.68 0.42 0.54
CA VAL A 384 -11.87 -1.01 0.85
C VAL A 384 -12.56 -1.20 2.19
N THR A 385 -12.11 -0.48 3.22
CA THR A 385 -12.72 -0.55 4.55
C THR A 385 -14.20 -0.14 4.49
N HIS A 386 -14.52 0.96 3.84
CA HIS A 386 -15.91 1.43 3.68
C HIS A 386 -16.77 0.43 2.91
N ASP A 387 -16.25 -0.18 1.86
CA ASP A 387 -16.97 -1.20 1.08
C ASP A 387 -17.25 -2.46 1.91
N GLU A 388 -16.29 -2.90 2.73
CA GLU A 388 -16.51 -4.02 3.65
C GLU A 388 -17.51 -3.64 4.77
N VAL A 389 -17.48 -2.40 5.28
CA VAL A 389 -18.51 -1.91 6.20
C VAL A 389 -19.89 -1.95 5.54
N ARG A 390 -20.03 -1.50 4.29
CA ARG A 390 -21.30 -1.55 3.54
C ARG A 390 -21.80 -2.97 3.31
N LYS A 391 -20.90 -3.96 3.13
CA LYS A 391 -21.31 -5.37 3.03
C LYS A 391 -21.90 -5.87 4.34
N LEU A 392 -21.28 -5.54 5.48
CA LEU A 392 -21.73 -6.00 6.79
C LEU A 392 -22.95 -5.24 7.32
N TYR A 393 -23.00 -3.93 7.04
CA TYR A 393 -23.97 -2.91 7.49
C TYR A 393 -24.46 -2.13 6.24
N PRO A 394 -25.29 -2.74 5.38
CA PRO A 394 -25.72 -2.13 4.11
C PRO A 394 -26.67 -0.96 4.32
N ASP A 395 -26.69 -0.02 3.36
CA ASP A 395 -27.49 1.22 3.42
C ASP A 395 -29.02 0.98 3.36
N SER A 396 -29.45 -0.25 3.07
CA SER A 396 -30.85 -0.63 2.94
C SER A 396 -31.27 -1.63 4.02
N PRO A 397 -32.40 -1.39 4.71
CA PRO A 397 -32.97 -2.37 5.63
C PRO A 397 -33.29 -3.68 4.90
N SER A 398 -32.96 -4.82 5.52
CA SER A 398 -33.31 -6.14 5.00
C SER A 398 -33.63 -7.13 6.11
N GLU A 399 -34.33 -8.20 5.76
CA GLU A 399 -34.57 -9.32 6.67
C GLU A 399 -33.24 -9.95 7.11
N ALA A 400 -32.32 -10.21 6.18
CA ALA A 400 -31.01 -10.78 6.48
C ALA A 400 -30.21 -9.93 7.50
N LEU A 401 -30.18 -8.61 7.32
CA LEU A 401 -29.55 -7.69 8.27
C LEU A 401 -30.24 -7.73 9.64
N THR A 402 -31.57 -7.78 9.65
CA THR A 402 -32.35 -7.84 10.90
C THR A 402 -32.09 -9.15 11.66
N VAL A 403 -32.07 -10.28 10.95
CA VAL A 403 -31.72 -11.59 11.53
C VAL A 403 -30.31 -11.56 12.10
N ALA A 404 -29.35 -10.99 11.36
CA ALA A 404 -27.96 -10.89 11.79
C ALA A 404 -27.78 -10.02 13.05
N LEU A 405 -28.50 -8.91 13.17
CA LEU A 405 -28.39 -8.00 14.32
C LEU A 405 -29.22 -8.48 15.53
N ALA A 406 -30.38 -9.08 15.30
CA ALA A 406 -31.27 -9.54 16.37
C ALA A 406 -31.00 -10.99 16.82
N ALA A 407 -30.13 -11.71 16.10
CA ALA A 407 -29.80 -13.12 16.32
C ALA A 407 -31.03 -14.05 16.41
N ARG A 408 -32.06 -13.78 15.60
CA ARG A 408 -33.30 -14.58 15.55
C ARG A 408 -34.03 -14.42 14.22
N GLU A 409 -34.92 -15.36 13.91
CA GLU A 409 -35.85 -15.21 12.78
C GLU A 409 -36.62 -13.90 12.87
N ALA A 410 -36.74 -13.20 11.73
CA ALA A 410 -37.22 -11.83 11.64
C ALA A 410 -38.43 -11.67 10.70
N SER A 411 -39.21 -12.73 10.48
CA SER A 411 -40.41 -12.66 9.66
C SER A 411 -41.39 -11.63 10.24
N GLY A 412 -41.76 -10.62 9.45
CA GLY A 412 -42.62 -9.51 9.88
C GLY A 412 -41.94 -8.50 10.83
N ALA A 413 -40.62 -8.56 11.01
CA ALA A 413 -39.88 -7.63 11.85
C ALA A 413 -39.86 -6.21 11.25
N PRO A 414 -39.72 -5.17 12.09
CA PRO A 414 -39.68 -3.79 11.62
C PRO A 414 -38.27 -3.44 11.08
N HIS A 415 -37.90 -4.01 9.93
CA HIS A 415 -36.54 -3.90 9.35
C HIS A 415 -36.04 -2.46 9.29
N LYS A 416 -36.89 -1.51 8.85
CA LYS A 416 -36.55 -0.09 8.81
C LYS A 416 -36.24 0.48 10.19
N ALA A 417 -37.01 0.12 11.22
CA ALA A 417 -36.76 0.61 12.57
C ALA A 417 -35.44 0.05 13.14
N VAL A 418 -35.14 -1.22 12.86
CA VAL A 418 -33.85 -1.82 13.25
C VAL A 418 -32.69 -1.12 12.57
N TYR A 419 -32.80 -0.87 11.26
CA TYR A 419 -31.79 -0.11 10.51
C TYR A 419 -31.60 1.31 11.06
N ASP A 420 -32.70 2.06 11.24
CA ASP A 420 -32.65 3.44 11.73
C ASP A 420 -32.06 3.55 13.14
N ALA A 421 -32.31 2.55 13.99
CA ALA A 421 -31.84 2.54 15.38
C ALA A 421 -30.40 2.04 15.55
N MET A 422 -29.94 1.10 14.71
CA MET A 422 -28.66 0.41 14.90
C MET A 422 -27.62 0.73 13.84
N VAL A 423 -28.02 0.73 12.56
CA VAL A 423 -27.08 0.81 11.44
C VAL A 423 -26.84 2.25 11.02
N ARG A 424 -27.90 3.03 10.83
CA ARG A 424 -27.80 4.42 10.38
C ARG A 424 -26.91 5.29 11.29
N PRO A 425 -26.98 5.21 12.64
CA PRO A 425 -26.11 6.00 13.51
C PRO A 425 -24.63 5.59 13.41
N LEU A 426 -24.34 4.29 13.32
CA LEU A 426 -22.96 3.80 13.15
C LEU A 426 -22.39 4.19 11.78
N ARG A 427 -23.18 4.02 10.71
CA ARG A 427 -22.80 4.41 9.35
C ARG A 427 -22.53 5.91 9.23
N TYR A 428 -23.31 6.74 9.92
CA TYR A 428 -23.09 8.18 9.99
C TYR A 428 -21.68 8.54 10.48
N VAL A 429 -21.14 7.79 11.44
CA VAL A 429 -19.76 7.99 11.92
C VAL A 429 -18.74 7.29 11.02
N SER A 430 -18.98 6.03 10.67
CA SER A 430 -18.00 5.22 9.92
C SER A 430 -17.81 5.65 8.47
N ASP A 431 -18.79 6.31 7.85
CA ASP A 431 -18.67 6.81 6.47
C ASP A 431 -17.83 8.09 6.36
N THR A 432 -17.58 8.77 7.49
CA THR A 432 -16.68 9.93 7.52
C THR A 432 -15.21 9.48 7.52
N SER A 433 -14.32 10.26 6.91
CA SER A 433 -12.96 9.80 6.59
C SER A 433 -12.09 9.49 7.82
N GLY A 434 -11.61 8.25 7.93
CA GLY A 434 -10.51 7.84 8.81
C GLY A 434 -9.12 7.87 8.13
N ARG A 435 -8.05 7.76 8.92
CA ARG A 435 -6.64 7.76 8.45
C ARG A 435 -6.11 6.38 8.00
N GLY A 436 -6.92 5.31 8.06
CA GLY A 436 -6.60 3.98 7.52
C GLY A 436 -5.56 3.15 8.28
N TRP A 437 -4.74 3.74 9.15
CA TRP A 437 -3.63 3.02 9.81
C TRP A 437 -4.08 1.85 10.71
N ARG A 438 -5.25 1.92 11.35
CA ARG A 438 -5.77 0.82 12.17
C ARG A 438 -6.14 -0.40 11.33
N SER A 439 -6.77 -0.19 10.18
CA SER A 439 -7.03 -1.25 9.20
C SER A 439 -5.72 -1.86 8.70
N PHE A 440 -4.68 -1.04 8.50
CA PHE A 440 -3.37 -1.51 8.08
C PHE A 440 -2.73 -2.45 9.11
N VAL A 441 -2.90 -2.24 10.42
CA VAL A 441 -2.34 -3.12 11.46
C VAL A 441 -2.71 -4.58 11.23
N THR A 442 -4.00 -4.85 11.01
CA THR A 442 -4.49 -6.22 10.79
C THR A 442 -3.96 -6.80 9.46
N CYS A 443 -3.97 -6.01 8.39
CA CYS A 443 -3.42 -6.43 7.10
C CYS A 443 -1.92 -6.78 7.22
N ALA A 444 -1.14 -5.91 7.84
CA ALA A 444 0.29 -6.08 7.99
C ALA A 444 0.63 -7.30 8.85
N ALA A 445 -0.12 -7.54 9.94
CA ALA A 445 0.06 -8.73 10.76
C ALA A 445 -0.18 -10.03 9.97
N LEU A 446 -1.21 -10.07 9.11
CA LEU A 446 -1.48 -11.22 8.24
C LEU A 446 -0.32 -11.45 7.24
N GLU A 447 0.07 -10.40 6.51
CA GLU A 447 1.12 -10.47 5.48
C GLU A 447 2.50 -10.82 6.07
N LEU A 448 2.83 -10.31 7.26
CA LEU A 448 4.09 -10.60 7.95
C LEU A 448 4.27 -12.08 8.28
N PHE A 449 3.19 -12.82 8.43
CA PHE A 449 3.22 -14.25 8.73
C PHE A 449 2.76 -15.11 7.53
N GLY A 450 2.90 -14.57 6.31
CA GLY A 450 2.73 -15.32 5.05
C GLY A 450 1.28 -15.58 4.66
N VAL A 451 0.32 -14.88 5.26
CA VAL A 451 -1.10 -15.02 4.94
C VAL A 451 -1.60 -13.78 4.24
N ARG A 452 -2.10 -13.93 3.01
CA ARG A 452 -2.65 -12.82 2.22
C ARG A 452 -3.85 -12.19 2.92
N ALA A 453 -3.76 -10.90 3.21
CA ALA A 453 -4.79 -10.13 3.90
C ALA A 453 -6.12 -10.08 3.12
N GLU A 454 -6.05 -10.24 1.80
CA GLU A 454 -7.18 -10.28 0.86
C GLU A 454 -8.29 -11.25 1.29
N ARG A 455 -7.93 -12.38 1.91
CA ARG A 455 -8.89 -13.40 2.39
C ARG A 455 -9.68 -12.97 3.62
N TYR A 456 -9.23 -11.92 4.31
CA TYR A 456 -9.73 -11.48 5.61
C TYR A 456 -10.21 -10.02 5.59
N ARG A 457 -10.63 -9.52 4.41
CA ARG A 457 -11.19 -8.18 4.20
C ARG A 457 -12.24 -7.75 5.23
N GLN A 458 -13.06 -8.68 5.70
CA GLN A 458 -14.11 -8.43 6.71
C GLN A 458 -13.56 -7.90 8.04
N LEU A 459 -12.30 -8.20 8.39
CA LEU A 459 -11.66 -7.66 9.59
C LEU A 459 -11.46 -6.14 9.52
N LEU A 460 -11.36 -5.56 8.33
CA LEU A 460 -11.28 -4.11 8.16
C LEU A 460 -12.61 -3.46 8.58
N ALA A 461 -13.75 -4.06 8.18
CA ALA A 461 -15.06 -3.58 8.59
C ALA A 461 -15.26 -3.67 10.11
N VAL A 462 -14.85 -4.79 10.72
CA VAL A 462 -14.86 -4.95 12.18
C VAL A 462 -14.03 -3.87 12.86
N THR A 463 -12.83 -3.60 12.33
CA THR A 463 -11.91 -2.60 12.85
C THR A 463 -12.53 -1.20 12.84
N GLU A 464 -13.15 -0.79 11.73
CA GLU A 464 -13.75 0.55 11.63
C GLU A 464 -15.05 0.65 12.44
N LEU A 465 -15.89 -0.39 12.47
CA LEU A 465 -17.16 -0.37 13.20
C LEU A 465 -16.96 -0.30 14.71
N ILE A 466 -16.03 -1.07 15.28
CA ILE A 466 -15.71 -1.00 16.71
C ILE A 466 -15.13 0.37 17.06
N HIS A 467 -14.19 0.87 16.25
CA HIS A 467 -13.61 2.18 16.50
C HIS A 467 -14.66 3.31 16.41
N SER A 468 -15.54 3.25 15.41
CA SER A 468 -16.64 4.20 15.24
C SER A 468 -17.60 4.16 16.43
N GLY A 469 -17.93 2.97 16.93
CA GLY A 469 -18.77 2.85 18.12
C GLY A 469 -18.09 3.35 19.39
N TYR A 470 -16.77 3.18 19.53
CA TYR A 470 -16.00 3.79 20.62
C TYR A 470 -16.08 5.32 20.57
N LEU A 471 -15.83 5.91 19.38
CA LEU A 471 -15.94 7.36 19.19
C LEU A 471 -17.35 7.90 19.47
N MET A 472 -18.40 7.16 19.10
CA MET A 472 -19.78 7.56 19.37
C MET A 472 -20.09 7.64 20.87
N VAL A 473 -19.54 6.74 21.68
CA VAL A 473 -19.73 6.74 23.14
C VAL A 473 -18.86 7.83 23.77
N ASP A 474 -17.60 7.93 23.37
CA ASP A 474 -16.65 8.99 23.78
C ASP A 474 -17.22 10.39 23.51
N ASP A 475 -17.83 10.62 22.34
CA ASP A 475 -18.51 11.87 21.98
C ASP A 475 -19.60 12.26 22.99
N VAL A 476 -20.33 11.28 23.53
CA VAL A 476 -21.39 11.53 24.53
C VAL A 476 -20.79 11.83 25.90
N GLU A 477 -19.73 11.11 26.27
CA GLU A 477 -19.03 11.29 27.55
C GLU A 477 -18.38 12.68 27.64
N ASP A 478 -17.84 13.16 26.53
CA ASP A 478 -17.15 14.46 26.43
C ASP A 478 -18.07 15.64 26.05
N ASP A 479 -19.37 15.41 25.82
CA ASP A 479 -20.34 16.41 25.29
C ASP A 479 -19.82 17.11 24.02
N SER A 480 -19.13 16.35 23.16
CA SER A 480 -18.41 16.88 22.01
C SER A 480 -19.38 17.43 20.94
N PRO A 481 -19.18 18.65 20.42
CA PRO A 481 -20.07 19.22 19.41
C PRO A 481 -19.83 18.69 18.00
N MET A 482 -18.57 18.33 17.69
CA MET A 482 -18.13 17.98 16.33
C MET A 482 -17.17 16.79 16.33
N ARG A 483 -17.26 15.94 15.31
CA ARG A 483 -16.31 14.84 15.05
C ARG A 483 -16.02 14.78 13.55
N ARG A 484 -14.74 14.77 13.18
CA ARG A 484 -14.29 14.70 11.77
C ARG A 484 -14.93 15.80 10.87
N GLY A 485 -15.25 16.96 11.45
CA GLY A 485 -15.86 18.09 10.74
C GLY A 485 -17.39 18.03 10.58
N GLU A 486 -18.06 17.03 11.19
CA GLU A 486 -19.51 16.87 11.19
C GLU A 486 -20.06 16.92 12.64
N PRO A 487 -21.35 17.26 12.85
CA PRO A 487 -21.99 17.16 14.17
C PRO A 487 -21.89 15.75 14.75
N THR A 488 -21.69 15.63 16.06
CA THR A 488 -21.60 14.30 16.71
C THR A 488 -22.91 13.52 16.66
N ALA A 489 -22.82 12.19 16.66
CA ALA A 489 -23.98 11.32 16.47
C ALA A 489 -25.06 11.53 17.54
N HIS A 490 -24.70 11.91 18.77
CA HIS A 490 -25.66 12.12 19.84
C HIS A 490 -26.46 13.42 19.69
N LEU A 491 -25.91 14.43 19.00
CA LEU A 491 -26.65 15.64 18.61
C LEU A 491 -27.62 15.36 17.46
N VAL A 492 -27.27 14.43 16.56
CA VAL A 492 -28.10 14.08 15.39
C VAL A 492 -29.20 13.08 15.73
N PHE A 493 -28.88 12.03 16.48
CA PHE A 493 -29.77 10.88 16.75
C PHE A 493 -30.26 10.79 18.21
N GLY A 494 -29.75 11.67 19.09
CA GLY A 494 -29.99 11.63 20.53
C GLY A 494 -29.01 10.70 21.25
N ALA A 495 -28.62 11.10 22.47
CA ALA A 495 -27.69 10.32 23.31
C ALA A 495 -28.12 8.85 23.55
N PRO A 496 -29.41 8.52 23.82
CA PRO A 496 -29.81 7.12 24.01
C PRO A 496 -29.54 6.25 22.77
N THR A 497 -29.78 6.78 21.57
CA THR A 497 -29.52 6.08 20.31
C THR A 497 -28.03 5.92 20.06
N ALA A 498 -27.25 6.99 20.28
CA ALA A 498 -25.80 6.97 20.09
C ALA A 498 -25.13 5.96 21.03
N ILE A 499 -25.48 5.94 22.32
CA ILE A 499 -24.96 4.98 23.30
C ILE A 499 -25.32 3.54 22.89
N ASN A 500 -26.58 3.28 22.55
CA ASN A 500 -27.03 1.93 22.22
C ASN A 500 -26.40 1.40 20.92
N ALA A 501 -26.35 2.21 19.87
CA ALA A 501 -25.71 1.83 18.60
C ALA A 501 -24.19 1.70 18.77
N GLY A 502 -23.55 2.63 19.48
CA GLY A 502 -22.11 2.62 19.75
C GLY A 502 -21.67 1.37 20.52
N THR A 503 -22.36 1.04 21.62
CA THR A 503 -22.06 -0.16 22.42
C THR A 503 -22.39 -1.47 21.70
N ALA A 504 -23.41 -1.49 20.84
CA ALA A 504 -23.70 -2.67 20.03
C ALA A 504 -22.60 -3.00 19.01
N SER A 505 -21.80 -2.02 18.58
CA SER A 505 -20.65 -2.25 17.71
C SER A 505 -19.63 -3.22 18.34
N TYR A 506 -19.58 -3.30 19.67
CA TYR A 506 -18.65 -4.19 20.38
C TYR A 506 -18.94 -5.68 20.10
N PHE A 507 -20.10 -6.01 19.54
CA PHE A 507 -20.46 -7.38 19.20
C PHE A 507 -20.24 -7.69 17.71
N VAL A 508 -19.72 -6.76 16.91
CA VAL A 508 -19.56 -6.96 15.47
C VAL A 508 -18.56 -8.06 15.11
N LEU A 509 -17.53 -8.27 15.95
CA LEU A 509 -16.54 -9.33 15.75
C LEU A 509 -17.21 -10.71 15.68
N ASP A 510 -18.22 -10.95 16.52
CA ASP A 510 -18.99 -12.20 16.58
C ASP A 510 -19.61 -12.57 15.23
N ARG A 511 -19.98 -11.57 14.42
CA ARG A 511 -20.64 -11.76 13.13
C ARG A 511 -19.75 -12.37 12.06
N VAL A 512 -18.43 -12.23 12.17
CA VAL A 512 -17.47 -12.65 11.12
C VAL A 512 -16.50 -13.72 11.62
N LEU A 513 -16.32 -13.84 12.93
CA LEU A 513 -15.22 -14.63 13.49
C LEU A 513 -15.36 -16.14 13.21
N ALA A 514 -16.57 -16.67 13.14
CA ALA A 514 -16.79 -18.09 12.81
C ALA A 514 -16.38 -18.44 11.36
N GLU A 515 -16.50 -17.49 10.44
CA GLU A 515 -16.07 -17.66 9.05
C GLU A 515 -14.55 -17.51 8.92
N ILE A 516 -13.99 -16.50 9.59
CA ILE A 516 -12.56 -16.17 9.55
C ILE A 516 -11.72 -17.21 10.31
N LEU A 517 -12.21 -17.67 11.47
CA LEU A 517 -11.59 -18.66 12.34
C LEU A 517 -12.57 -19.81 12.59
N PRO A 518 -12.67 -20.78 11.67
CA PRO A 518 -13.53 -21.94 11.85
C PRO A 518 -13.03 -22.88 12.97
N ASP A 519 -11.75 -22.83 13.31
CA ASP A 519 -11.17 -23.56 14.44
C ASP A 519 -11.65 -22.98 15.78
N GLU A 520 -12.35 -23.78 16.58
CA GLU A 520 -12.97 -23.33 17.82
C GLU A 520 -11.97 -22.80 18.85
N ARG A 521 -10.76 -23.38 18.90
CA ARG A 521 -9.72 -22.98 19.85
C ARG A 521 -9.13 -21.62 19.49
N ARG A 522 -8.79 -21.39 18.21
CA ARG A 522 -8.33 -20.08 17.73
C ARG A 522 -9.42 -19.03 17.87
N ARG A 523 -10.67 -19.38 17.59
CA ARG A 523 -11.81 -18.49 17.79
C ARG A 523 -11.98 -18.09 19.26
N LEU A 524 -11.88 -19.03 20.20
CA LEU A 524 -11.91 -18.73 21.63
C LEU A 524 -10.77 -17.78 22.02
N HIS A 525 -9.55 -18.05 21.53
CA HIS A 525 -8.39 -17.19 21.81
C HIS A 525 -8.60 -15.75 21.27
N ALA A 526 -9.17 -15.60 20.08
CA ALA A 526 -9.52 -14.30 19.53
C ALA A 526 -10.55 -13.55 20.41
N TYR A 527 -11.56 -14.24 20.96
CA TYR A 527 -12.49 -13.63 21.93
C TYR A 527 -11.78 -13.23 23.24
N GLU A 528 -10.84 -14.04 23.74
CA GLU A 528 -10.08 -13.71 24.96
C GLU A 528 -9.23 -12.45 24.78
N ILE A 529 -8.52 -12.36 23.65
CA ILE A 529 -7.76 -11.18 23.22
C ILE A 529 -8.68 -9.96 23.16
N TYR A 530 -9.82 -10.10 22.47
CA TYR A 530 -10.79 -9.03 22.29
C TYR A 530 -11.40 -8.54 23.62
N LEU A 531 -11.88 -9.46 24.47
CA LEU A 531 -12.48 -9.11 25.76
C LEU A 531 -11.48 -8.49 26.72
N ARG A 532 -10.20 -8.91 26.66
CA ARG A 532 -9.12 -8.25 27.41
C ARG A 532 -8.98 -6.79 26.99
N ALA A 533 -9.00 -6.51 25.69
CA ALA A 533 -8.96 -5.16 25.13
C ALA A 533 -10.13 -4.31 25.60
N MET A 534 -11.36 -4.83 25.48
CA MET A 534 -12.57 -4.10 25.86
C MET A 534 -12.57 -3.72 27.34
N ARG A 535 -12.13 -4.63 28.23
CA ARG A 535 -11.96 -4.30 29.66
C ARG A 535 -10.90 -3.22 29.86
N GLY A 536 -9.75 -3.34 29.20
CA GLY A 536 -8.68 -2.36 29.27
C GLY A 536 -9.13 -0.97 28.82
N ALA A 537 -9.75 -0.87 27.64
CA ALA A 537 -10.24 0.38 27.07
C ALA A 537 -11.20 1.13 28.00
N HIS A 538 -12.15 0.43 28.63
CA HIS A 538 -13.07 1.07 29.58
C HIS A 538 -12.38 1.53 30.86
N VAL A 539 -11.35 0.80 31.33
CA VAL A 539 -10.53 1.27 32.46
C VAL A 539 -9.74 2.51 32.07
N GLY A 540 -9.12 2.52 30.89
CA GLY A 540 -8.40 3.68 30.35
C GLY A 540 -9.30 4.91 30.21
N GLN A 541 -10.47 4.74 29.60
CA GLN A 541 -11.49 5.79 29.48
C GLN A 541 -11.94 6.30 30.84
N GLY A 542 -12.22 5.40 31.79
CA GLY A 542 -12.64 5.78 33.13
C GLY A 542 -11.61 6.63 33.86
N ILE A 543 -10.31 6.32 33.68
CA ILE A 543 -9.21 7.12 34.25
C ILE A 543 -9.14 8.49 33.60
N ASP A 544 -9.24 8.54 32.26
CA ASP A 544 -9.25 9.79 31.49
C ASP A 544 -10.39 10.71 31.94
N ILE A 545 -11.60 10.17 32.14
CA ILE A 545 -12.76 10.89 32.66
C ILE A 545 -12.54 11.38 34.10
N THR A 546 -11.96 10.55 34.99
CA THR A 546 -11.65 11.01 36.36
C THR A 546 -10.54 12.06 36.40
N GLY A 547 -9.79 12.20 35.30
CA GLY A 547 -8.73 13.16 35.12
C GLY A 547 -7.46 12.87 35.92
N HIS A 548 -6.45 13.71 35.72
CA HIS A 548 -5.15 13.60 36.39
C HIS A 548 -4.82 14.85 37.23
N HIS A 549 -5.83 15.60 37.67
CA HIS A 549 -5.65 16.89 38.36
C HIS A 549 -4.88 16.77 39.67
N ASP A 550 -5.18 15.77 40.51
CA ASP A 550 -4.46 15.58 41.78
C ASP A 550 -3.00 15.18 41.56
N ALA A 551 -2.74 14.33 40.57
CA ALA A 551 -1.39 13.97 40.17
C ALA A 551 -0.63 15.19 39.62
N MET A 552 -1.30 16.03 38.83
CA MET A 552 -0.74 17.29 38.31
C MET A 552 -0.44 18.29 39.42
N ASN A 553 -1.36 18.47 40.38
CA ASN A 553 -1.16 19.32 41.55
C ASN A 553 0.09 18.88 42.34
N LEU A 554 0.25 17.57 42.56
CA LEU A 554 1.42 17.02 43.26
C LEU A 554 2.71 17.21 42.44
N ALA A 555 2.66 16.94 41.13
CA ALA A 555 3.80 17.12 40.23
C ALA A 555 4.27 18.58 40.21
N VAL A 556 3.34 19.53 40.07
CA VAL A 556 3.64 20.97 40.12
C VAL A 556 4.20 21.36 41.49
N ALA A 557 3.63 20.87 42.59
CA ALA A 557 4.10 21.19 43.94
C ALA A 557 5.53 20.68 44.21
N THR A 558 5.88 19.51 43.69
CA THR A 558 7.17 18.85 43.92
C THR A 558 8.23 19.16 42.86
N GLY A 559 7.82 19.58 41.66
CA GLY A 559 8.68 19.72 40.49
C GLY A 559 9.05 18.39 39.82
N ASP A 560 8.44 17.27 40.23
CA ASP A 560 8.72 15.93 39.70
C ASP A 560 7.53 15.40 38.88
N PRO A 561 7.67 15.23 37.54
CA PRO A 561 6.60 14.73 36.69
C PRO A 561 6.46 13.19 36.66
N THR A 562 7.37 12.44 37.28
CA THR A 562 7.54 10.99 37.01
C THR A 562 6.24 10.19 37.20
N ALA A 563 5.62 10.30 38.38
CA ALA A 563 4.39 9.57 38.67
C ALA A 563 3.20 9.99 37.79
N LEU A 564 3.16 11.27 37.40
CA LEU A 564 2.14 11.80 36.50
C LEU A 564 2.31 11.22 35.08
N LEU A 565 3.54 11.26 34.54
CA LEU A 565 3.85 10.70 33.23
C LEU A 565 3.54 9.19 33.16
N ASP A 566 3.89 8.44 34.21
CA ASP A 566 3.58 7.01 34.26
C ASP A 566 2.07 6.74 34.27
N GLY A 567 1.30 7.55 35.02
CA GLY A 567 -0.16 7.48 35.06
C GLY A 567 -0.80 7.80 33.70
N LEU A 568 -0.34 8.86 33.04
CA LEU A 568 -0.81 9.25 31.70
C LEU A 568 -0.53 8.17 30.67
N ARG A 569 0.71 7.67 30.60
CA ARG A 569 1.09 6.57 29.69
C ARG A 569 0.25 5.32 29.94
N TRP A 570 -0.03 4.99 31.20
CA TRP A 570 -0.85 3.83 31.54
C TRP A 570 -2.30 3.99 31.06
N ALA A 571 -2.90 5.16 31.29
CA ALA A 571 -4.24 5.48 30.79
C ALA A 571 -4.30 5.41 29.25
N GLN A 572 -3.32 6.02 28.57
CA GLN A 572 -3.24 6.05 27.09
C GLN A 572 -2.98 4.67 26.48
N ARG A 573 -2.14 3.83 27.11
CA ARG A 573 -1.95 2.43 26.71
C ARG A 573 -3.27 1.66 26.78
N LEU A 574 -4.06 1.86 27.83
CA LEU A 574 -5.34 1.18 27.98
C LEU A 574 -6.42 1.70 27.03
N LYS A 575 -6.57 3.03 26.91
CA LYS A 575 -7.58 3.70 26.07
C LYS A 575 -7.33 3.48 24.58
N THR A 576 -6.09 3.71 24.13
CA THR A 576 -5.75 3.72 22.70
C THR A 576 -4.87 2.53 22.30
N GLY A 577 -3.81 2.26 23.06
CA GLY A 577 -2.84 1.20 22.75
C GLY A 577 -3.45 -0.20 22.72
N ALA A 578 -4.31 -0.54 23.69
CA ALA A 578 -4.89 -1.87 23.84
C ALA A 578 -5.76 -2.27 22.64
N TYR A 579 -6.39 -1.30 21.98
CA TYR A 579 -7.14 -1.57 20.75
C TYR A 579 -6.19 -1.93 19.60
N SER A 580 -5.15 -1.13 19.36
CA SER A 580 -4.15 -1.41 18.32
C SER A 580 -3.43 -2.75 18.55
N ARG A 581 -3.09 -3.05 19.81
CA ARG A 581 -2.59 -4.36 20.23
C ARG A 581 -3.49 -5.50 19.78
N THR A 582 -4.78 -5.35 19.98
CA THR A 582 -5.79 -6.37 19.71
C THR A 582 -5.93 -6.65 18.22
N LEU A 583 -5.89 -5.60 17.38
CA LEU A 583 -5.89 -5.75 15.93
C LEU A 583 -4.68 -6.56 15.46
N ALA A 584 -3.50 -6.26 16.00
CA ALA A 584 -2.27 -6.94 15.66
C ALA A 584 -2.26 -8.41 16.13
N GLU A 585 -2.69 -8.66 17.36
CA GLU A 585 -2.77 -10.01 17.92
C GLU A 585 -3.79 -10.88 17.18
N ILE A 586 -4.97 -10.35 16.82
CA ILE A 586 -5.98 -11.07 16.03
C ILE A 586 -5.43 -11.39 14.63
N GLY A 587 -4.75 -10.43 13.97
CA GLY A 587 -4.11 -10.68 12.68
C GLY A 587 -3.03 -11.76 12.75
N ALA A 588 -2.14 -11.68 13.74
CA ALA A 588 -1.08 -12.66 13.96
C ALA A 588 -1.62 -14.06 14.30
N LEU A 589 -2.64 -14.13 15.18
CA LEU A 589 -3.34 -15.37 15.52
C LEU A 589 -4.01 -15.99 14.28
N THR A 590 -4.64 -15.16 13.44
CA THR A 590 -5.29 -15.60 12.21
C THR A 590 -4.29 -16.17 11.22
N ALA A 591 -3.09 -15.58 11.14
CA ALA A 591 -2.00 -16.08 10.31
C ALA A 591 -1.28 -17.32 10.90
N GLY A 592 -1.60 -17.72 12.14
CA GLY A 592 -0.99 -18.88 12.78
C GLY A 592 0.40 -18.61 13.36
N ALA A 593 0.71 -17.36 13.71
CA ALA A 593 1.95 -16.99 14.40
C ALA A 593 2.08 -17.69 15.77
N SER A 594 3.31 -17.78 16.28
CA SER A 594 3.57 -18.31 17.62
C SER A 594 3.07 -17.36 18.72
N GLU A 595 2.84 -17.87 19.94
CA GLU A 595 2.44 -17.03 21.09
C GLU A 595 3.45 -15.91 21.40
N GLU A 596 4.75 -16.19 21.19
CA GLU A 596 5.81 -15.20 21.33
C GLU A 596 5.68 -14.09 20.28
N GLN A 597 5.46 -14.46 19.01
CA GLN A 597 5.23 -13.52 17.91
C GLN A 597 3.96 -12.69 18.12
N ILE A 598 2.85 -13.33 18.51
CA ILE A 598 1.58 -12.66 18.83
C ILE A 598 1.80 -11.63 19.93
N THR A 599 2.46 -12.01 21.03
CA THR A 599 2.70 -11.12 22.17
C THR A 599 3.63 -9.95 21.81
N ALA A 600 4.73 -10.22 21.11
CA ALA A 600 5.69 -9.18 20.70
C ALA A 600 5.04 -8.19 19.72
N MET A 601 4.28 -8.69 18.76
CA MET A 601 3.52 -7.87 17.82
C MET A 601 2.48 -7.00 18.55
N GLY A 602 1.74 -7.60 19.48
CA GLY A 602 0.79 -6.89 20.33
C GLY A 602 1.43 -5.77 21.14
N ASN A 603 2.56 -6.03 21.80
CA ASN A 603 3.31 -5.04 22.58
C ASN A 603 3.81 -3.87 21.70
N TYR A 604 4.29 -4.17 20.49
CA TYR A 604 4.72 -3.14 19.55
C TYR A 604 3.56 -2.25 19.14
N PHE A 605 2.43 -2.82 18.70
CA PHE A 605 1.29 -1.99 18.27
C PHE A 605 0.55 -1.29 19.43
N GLU A 606 0.61 -1.82 20.65
CA GLU A 606 0.23 -1.08 21.86
C GLU A 606 1.07 0.20 22.01
N THR A 607 2.37 0.08 21.79
CA THR A 607 3.33 1.17 21.88
C THR A 607 3.18 2.17 20.74
N VAL A 608 2.91 1.70 19.52
CA VAL A 608 2.53 2.56 18.39
C VAL A 608 1.27 3.35 18.73
N GLY A 609 0.26 2.72 19.33
CA GLY A 609 -0.96 3.42 19.78
C GLY A 609 -0.70 4.46 20.87
N LEU A 610 0.20 4.18 21.81
CA LEU A 610 0.67 5.15 22.81
C LEU A 610 1.39 6.34 22.14
N ALA A 611 2.37 6.07 21.27
CA ALA A 611 3.12 7.12 20.56
C ALA A 611 2.19 8.01 19.73
N TYR A 612 1.21 7.40 19.07
CA TYR A 612 0.19 8.11 18.31
C TYR A 612 -0.63 9.06 19.19
N GLN A 613 -0.94 8.68 20.44
CA GLN A 613 -1.65 9.54 21.38
C GLN A 613 -0.76 10.67 21.91
N ILE A 614 0.51 10.37 22.25
CA ILE A 614 1.48 11.38 22.68
C ILE A 614 1.64 12.47 21.60
N THR A 615 1.72 12.07 20.33
CA THR A 615 1.84 13.01 19.22
C THR A 615 0.52 13.73 18.89
N ASP A 616 -0.65 13.10 19.09
CA ASP A 616 -1.95 13.78 19.01
C ASP A 616 -2.08 14.88 20.10
N ASP A 617 -1.63 14.62 21.33
CA ASP A 617 -1.62 15.62 22.42
C ASP A 617 -0.73 16.84 22.05
N VAL A 618 0.36 16.62 21.31
CA VAL A 618 1.22 17.71 20.79
C VAL A 618 0.51 18.48 19.68
N MET A 619 -0.09 17.77 18.72
CA MET A 619 -0.83 18.39 17.60
C MET A 619 -2.04 19.22 18.05
N ASP A 620 -2.63 18.90 19.21
CA ASP A 620 -3.73 19.68 19.76
C ASP A 620 -3.32 21.15 20.04
N LEU A 621 -2.05 21.40 20.38
CA LEU A 621 -1.53 22.74 20.71
C LEU A 621 -1.63 23.74 19.56
N ASP A 622 -1.41 23.27 18.33
CA ASP A 622 -1.43 24.08 17.11
C ASP A 622 -2.76 23.96 16.33
N GLY A 623 -3.58 22.97 16.68
CA GLY A 623 -4.88 22.68 16.10
C GLY A 623 -4.83 21.62 15.00
N VAL A 624 -5.73 20.64 15.09
CA VAL A 624 -5.76 19.53 14.13
C VAL A 624 -6.56 19.93 12.88
N THR A 625 -5.87 20.04 11.74
CA THR A 625 -6.50 20.23 10.43
C THR A 625 -6.50 18.93 9.61
N ASN A 626 -7.47 18.80 8.71
CA ASN A 626 -7.54 17.73 7.73
C ASN A 626 -7.66 18.33 6.33
N ARG A 627 -6.82 17.87 5.40
CA ARG A 627 -6.92 18.23 3.99
C ARG A 627 -7.86 17.22 3.31
N LEU A 628 -8.97 17.73 2.80
CA LEU A 628 -9.91 16.93 2.02
C LEU A 628 -9.31 16.58 0.65
N PRO A 629 -9.81 15.53 -0.03
CA PRO A 629 -9.42 15.22 -1.41
C PRO A 629 -9.61 16.39 -2.39
N SER A 630 -10.49 17.34 -2.07
CA SER A 630 -10.71 18.59 -2.80
C SER A 630 -9.58 19.62 -2.64
N GLY A 631 -8.60 19.37 -1.76
CA GLY A 631 -7.56 20.32 -1.37
C GLY A 631 -7.98 21.30 -0.26
N GLU A 632 -9.25 21.30 0.16
CA GLU A 632 -9.75 22.16 1.25
C GLU A 632 -9.18 21.69 2.60
N VAL A 633 -8.57 22.61 3.35
CA VAL A 633 -8.09 22.35 4.71
C VAL A 633 -9.19 22.75 5.69
N ARG A 634 -9.74 21.78 6.43
CA ARG A 634 -10.73 22.03 7.48
C ARG A 634 -10.13 21.77 8.85
N ALA A 635 -10.39 22.68 9.78
CA ALA A 635 -10.18 22.40 11.20
C ALA A 635 -11.10 21.23 11.60
N THR A 636 -10.50 20.18 12.15
CA THR A 636 -11.24 19.03 12.69
C THR A 636 -11.50 19.15 14.19
N LYS A 637 -10.78 20.07 14.85
CA LYS A 637 -10.85 20.42 16.26
C LYS A 637 -10.51 21.91 16.46
N HIS A 638 -10.82 22.46 17.63
CA HIS A 638 -10.36 23.79 18.01
C HIS A 638 -8.87 23.75 18.43
N ILE A 639 -8.14 24.86 18.27
CA ILE A 639 -6.75 24.97 18.75
C ILE A 639 -6.74 24.89 20.29
N GLY A 640 -5.85 24.04 20.83
CA GLY A 640 -5.65 23.79 22.25
C GLY A 640 -6.95 23.43 22.96
N GLU A 641 -7.73 22.54 22.37
CA GLU A 641 -9.02 22.10 22.91
C GLU A 641 -8.83 21.41 24.27
N ASP A 642 -7.78 20.60 24.41
CA ASP A 642 -7.47 19.92 25.66
C ASP A 642 -7.04 20.91 26.76
N LEU A 643 -6.24 21.93 26.40
CA LEU A 643 -5.90 23.02 27.32
C LEU A 643 -7.12 23.82 27.73
N ARG A 644 -8.03 24.11 26.80
CA ARG A 644 -9.28 24.84 27.08
C ARG A 644 -10.19 24.04 28.02
N ALA A 645 -10.22 22.72 27.87
CA ALA A 645 -11.00 21.81 28.72
C ALA A 645 -10.36 21.52 30.09
N GLY A 646 -9.15 22.04 30.35
CA GLY A 646 -8.41 21.75 31.58
C GLY A 646 -7.92 20.31 31.69
N LYS A 647 -7.77 19.63 30.55
CA LYS A 647 -7.26 18.26 30.48
C LYS A 647 -5.75 18.26 30.72
N VAL A 648 -5.28 17.29 31.50
CA VAL A 648 -3.85 17.10 31.73
C VAL A 648 -3.30 16.18 30.65
N THR A 649 -2.47 16.73 29.77
CA THR A 649 -1.88 16.03 28.62
C THR A 649 -0.36 15.87 28.76
N MET A 650 0.23 15.08 27.87
CA MET A 650 1.69 14.82 27.89
C MET A 650 2.53 16.11 27.83
N PRO A 651 2.25 17.12 26.98
CA PRO A 651 2.99 18.38 26.98
C PRO A 651 2.98 19.12 28.34
N LEU A 652 1.82 19.20 29.01
CA LEU A 652 1.71 19.82 30.33
C LEU A 652 2.53 19.07 31.38
N ALA A 653 2.46 17.74 31.37
CA ALA A 653 3.23 16.91 32.30
C ALA A 653 4.74 17.05 32.07
N HIS A 654 5.20 17.09 30.82
CA HIS A 654 6.61 17.27 30.49
C HIS A 654 7.14 18.67 30.87
N ALA A 655 6.29 19.71 30.91
CA ALA A 655 6.70 21.05 31.31
C ALA A 655 7.06 21.17 32.81
N VAL A 656 6.52 20.28 33.66
CA VAL A 656 6.88 20.21 35.08
C VAL A 656 8.37 19.88 35.22
N GLY A 657 9.09 20.71 35.97
CA GLY A 657 10.54 20.61 36.14
C GLY A 657 11.37 21.24 35.01
N ARG A 658 10.75 21.61 33.88
CA ARG A 658 11.39 22.38 32.79
C ARG A 658 11.17 23.89 32.91
N LEU A 659 10.04 24.28 33.49
CA LEU A 659 9.72 25.67 33.79
C LEU A 659 10.05 26.02 35.25
N PRO A 660 10.35 27.31 35.55
CA PRO A 660 10.35 27.81 36.92
C PRO A 660 9.05 27.44 37.65
N HIS A 661 9.17 27.07 38.93
CA HIS A 661 8.07 26.52 39.74
C HIS A 661 6.83 27.44 39.76
N ASP A 662 7.05 28.74 39.94
CA ASP A 662 6.01 29.77 39.95
C ASP A 662 5.34 29.93 38.57
N ARG A 663 6.12 29.86 37.49
CA ARG A 663 5.58 29.91 36.12
C ARG A 663 4.74 28.67 35.80
N MET A 664 5.20 27.48 36.16
CA MET A 664 4.44 26.24 35.96
C MET A 664 3.13 26.25 36.78
N ALA A 665 3.19 26.71 38.03
CA ALA A 665 2.00 26.85 38.86
C ALA A 665 0.99 27.86 38.29
N ALA A 666 1.48 28.98 37.73
CA ALA A 666 0.64 29.97 37.05
C ALA A 666 -0.01 29.38 35.78
N ILE A 667 0.74 28.66 34.95
CA ILE A 667 0.22 27.97 33.76
C ILE A 667 -0.89 26.99 34.16
N TRP A 668 -0.62 26.11 35.13
CA TRP A 668 -1.61 25.14 35.56
C TRP A 668 -2.88 25.80 36.09
N THR A 669 -2.73 26.83 36.93
CA THR A 669 -3.88 27.60 37.46
C THR A 669 -4.71 28.23 36.34
N ALA A 670 -4.09 28.66 35.25
CA ALA A 670 -4.76 29.35 34.15
C ALA A 670 -5.60 28.42 33.24
N VAL A 671 -5.34 27.12 33.25
CA VAL A 671 -6.02 26.15 32.37
C VAL A 671 -6.85 25.11 33.11
N ARG A 672 -6.53 24.81 34.37
CA ARG A 672 -7.12 23.69 35.14
C ARG A 672 -8.64 23.64 35.14
N ASP A 673 -9.31 24.79 35.27
CA ASP A 673 -10.74 24.84 35.59
C ASP A 673 -11.64 24.82 34.33
N GLY A 674 -11.06 24.70 33.13
CA GLY A 674 -11.82 24.44 31.90
C GLY A 674 -12.49 25.67 31.25
N ASP A 675 -12.03 26.88 31.58
CA ASP A 675 -12.58 28.16 31.12
C ASP A 675 -11.53 29.09 30.48
N ALA A 676 -10.38 28.53 30.08
CA ALA A 676 -9.27 29.29 29.53
C ALA A 676 -9.64 30.02 28.24
N SER A 677 -9.27 31.31 28.16
CA SER A 677 -9.48 32.11 26.95
C SER A 677 -8.55 31.67 25.81
N ASP A 678 -8.92 31.96 24.56
CA ASP A 678 -8.04 31.69 23.40
C ASP A 678 -6.65 32.33 23.54
N ALA A 679 -6.56 33.51 24.16
CA ALA A 679 -5.29 34.17 24.41
C ALA A 679 -4.44 33.40 25.42
N THR A 680 -5.06 32.90 26.49
CA THR A 680 -4.42 32.06 27.52
C THR A 680 -3.94 30.75 26.92
N VAL A 681 -4.77 30.08 26.13
CA VAL A 681 -4.41 28.82 25.46
C VAL A 681 -3.18 28.99 24.58
N ARG A 682 -3.13 30.05 23.75
CA ARG A 682 -1.95 30.35 22.91
C ARG A 682 -0.70 30.68 23.71
N GLU A 683 -0.83 31.45 24.80
CA GLU A 683 0.31 31.76 25.69
C GLU A 683 0.88 30.50 26.33
N VAL A 684 0.01 29.60 26.80
CA VAL A 684 0.41 28.34 27.40
C VAL A 684 1.05 27.43 26.36
N ALA A 685 0.43 27.25 25.19
CA ALA A 685 0.98 26.45 24.09
C ALA A 685 2.40 26.92 23.70
N ALA A 686 2.60 28.23 23.53
CA ALA A 686 3.91 28.81 23.25
C ALA A 686 4.93 28.49 24.37
N ALA A 687 4.53 28.63 25.65
CA ALA A 687 5.42 28.29 26.77
C ALA A 687 5.81 26.80 26.82
N LEU A 688 4.90 25.90 26.44
CA LEU A 688 5.18 24.45 26.36
C LEU A 688 6.19 24.13 25.25
N VAL A 689 6.09 24.82 24.10
CA VAL A 689 7.07 24.73 23.01
C VAL A 689 8.43 25.29 23.46
N GLU A 690 8.45 26.52 23.97
CA GLU A 690 9.69 27.24 24.35
C GLU A 690 10.49 26.52 25.45
N CYS A 691 9.82 25.86 26.40
CA CYS A 691 10.50 25.11 27.46
C CYS A 691 10.97 23.71 27.04
N GLY A 692 10.73 23.31 25.78
CA GLY A 692 11.13 22.01 25.24
C GLY A 692 10.25 20.84 25.70
N ALA A 693 9.05 21.09 26.24
CA ALA A 693 8.14 20.01 26.61
C ALA A 693 7.63 19.23 25.38
N VAL A 694 7.37 19.94 24.27
CA VAL A 694 6.98 19.32 22.99
C VAL A 694 8.06 18.38 22.46
N GLN A 695 9.33 18.81 22.45
CA GLN A 695 10.43 17.94 22.04
C GLN A 695 10.55 16.71 22.95
N ALA A 696 10.35 16.88 24.26
CA ALA A 696 10.38 15.77 25.21
C ALA A 696 9.25 14.74 24.96
N CYS A 697 8.08 15.17 24.47
CA CYS A 697 7.02 14.25 24.04
C CYS A 697 7.46 13.41 22.83
N TYR A 698 8.06 14.03 21.82
CA TYR A 698 8.59 13.32 20.64
C TYR A 698 9.70 12.34 21.01
N ASP A 699 10.63 12.76 21.88
CA ASP A 699 11.72 11.91 22.36
C ASP A 699 11.19 10.70 23.16
N ASP A 700 10.17 10.90 24.02
CA ASP A 700 9.51 9.81 24.73
C ASP A 700 8.82 8.84 23.75
N ALA A 701 7.97 9.35 22.86
CA ALA A 701 7.27 8.53 21.86
C ALA A 701 8.26 7.69 21.03
N LYS A 702 9.35 8.30 20.56
CA LYS A 702 10.41 7.62 19.81
C LYS A 702 11.11 6.56 20.66
N ALA A 703 11.52 6.88 21.89
CA ALA A 703 12.19 5.93 22.77
C ALA A 703 11.35 4.68 23.06
N GLN A 704 10.03 4.86 23.26
CA GLN A 704 9.11 3.74 23.45
C GLN A 704 9.03 2.86 22.19
N VAL A 705 8.84 3.47 21.01
CA VAL A 705 8.74 2.74 19.74
C VAL A 705 10.02 1.98 19.42
N GLU A 706 11.20 2.59 19.61
CA GLU A 706 12.50 1.94 19.39
C GLU A 706 12.70 0.73 20.31
N ALA A 707 12.37 0.87 21.59
CA ALA A 707 12.48 -0.22 22.55
C ALA A 707 11.56 -1.40 22.20
N ALA A 708 10.33 -1.12 21.78
CA ALA A 708 9.40 -2.16 21.36
C ALA A 708 9.80 -2.79 20.02
N TRP A 709 10.32 -2.00 19.07
CA TRP A 709 10.81 -2.50 17.79
C TRP A 709 11.99 -3.45 17.95
N ALA A 710 12.94 -3.13 18.83
CA ALA A 710 14.10 -3.99 19.09
C ALA A 710 13.73 -5.41 19.54
N LEU A 711 12.61 -5.57 20.25
CA LEU A 711 12.08 -6.87 20.68
C LEU A 711 11.34 -7.61 19.55
N LEU A 712 10.62 -6.88 18.69
CA LEU A 712 9.84 -7.46 17.60
C LEU A 712 10.69 -7.80 16.37
N TYR A 713 11.66 -6.95 16.02
CA TYR A 713 12.49 -7.05 14.82
C TYR A 713 13.04 -8.47 14.54
N PRO A 714 13.65 -9.19 15.50
CA PRO A 714 14.22 -10.52 15.23
C PRO A 714 13.17 -11.61 15.00
N LEU A 715 11.90 -11.36 15.36
CA LEU A 715 10.80 -12.33 15.24
C LEU A 715 10.06 -12.25 13.90
N LEU A 716 10.34 -11.21 13.10
CA LEU A 716 9.66 -10.94 11.84
C LEU A 716 10.52 -11.30 10.63
N PRO A 717 9.95 -12.00 9.63
CA PRO A 717 10.65 -12.25 8.38
C PRO A 717 10.90 -10.95 7.62
N LYS A 718 11.98 -10.92 6.86
CA LYS A 718 12.35 -9.81 5.99
C LYS A 718 11.32 -9.69 4.86
N SER A 719 10.56 -8.59 4.83
CA SER A 719 9.50 -8.35 3.86
C SER A 719 9.20 -6.85 3.72
N PHE A 720 8.51 -6.47 2.64
CA PHE A 720 7.99 -5.11 2.50
C PHE A 720 7.02 -4.74 3.65
N ALA A 721 6.19 -5.69 4.10
CA ALA A 721 5.30 -5.48 5.25
C ALA A 721 6.08 -5.12 6.52
N LYS A 722 7.25 -5.74 6.77
CA LYS A 722 8.14 -5.39 7.89
C LYS A 722 8.61 -3.94 7.80
N ALA A 723 8.98 -3.48 6.60
CA ALA A 723 9.38 -2.09 6.36
C ALA A 723 8.24 -1.12 6.67
N MET A 724 7.02 -1.42 6.19
CA MET A 724 5.88 -0.55 6.41
C MET A 724 5.40 -0.53 7.87
N VAL A 725 5.53 -1.64 8.61
CA VAL A 725 5.28 -1.67 10.07
C VAL A 725 6.31 -0.85 10.84
N ARG A 726 7.59 -0.88 10.42
CA ARG A 726 8.64 -0.03 10.97
C ARG A 726 8.38 1.46 10.68
N ALA A 727 8.04 1.78 9.44
CA ALA A 727 7.69 3.13 9.01
C ALA A 727 6.47 3.70 9.75
N LEU A 728 5.45 2.88 10.02
CA LEU A 728 4.31 3.26 10.85
C LEU A 728 4.72 3.61 12.30
N GLY A 729 5.74 2.94 12.84
CA GLY A 729 6.32 3.29 14.14
C GLY A 729 6.95 4.67 14.14
N PHE A 730 7.77 4.98 13.12
CA PHE A 730 8.34 6.32 12.95
C PHE A 730 7.25 7.37 12.82
N TYR A 731 6.27 7.10 11.95
CA TYR A 731 5.12 7.95 11.73
C TYR A 731 4.39 8.26 13.05
N ALA A 732 4.05 7.25 13.84
CA ALA A 732 3.34 7.44 15.10
C ALA A 732 4.16 8.23 16.14
N SER A 733 5.50 8.14 16.09
CA SER A 733 6.39 8.83 17.03
C SER A 733 6.72 10.27 16.66
N LEU A 734 6.59 10.64 15.38
CA LEU A 734 7.01 11.94 14.84
C LEU A 734 5.98 12.43 13.83
N ARG A 735 4.81 12.82 14.34
CA ARG A 735 3.80 13.49 13.53
C ARG A 735 4.05 14.99 13.59
N GLU A 736 4.43 15.56 12.45
CA GLU A 736 4.56 17.00 12.25
C GLU A 736 3.34 17.53 11.47
N HIS A 737 3.02 18.81 11.62
CA HIS A 737 2.02 19.45 10.78
C HIS A 737 2.53 19.56 9.34
N GLU A 738 1.64 19.36 8.36
CA GLU A 738 1.90 19.91 7.03
C GLU A 738 2.07 21.43 7.17
N PRO A 739 3.19 22.03 6.71
CA PRO A 739 3.23 23.47 6.56
C PRO A 739 2.07 23.87 5.64
N ALA A 740 1.32 24.90 6.02
CA ALA A 740 0.31 25.48 5.15
C ALA A 740 0.99 25.84 3.82
N VAL A 741 0.48 25.31 2.71
CA VAL A 741 0.98 25.62 1.37
C VAL A 741 0.83 27.13 1.17
N GLY A 742 1.91 27.88 1.33
CA GLY A 742 1.87 29.35 1.25
C GLY A 742 3.00 30.12 1.93
N GLU A 743 3.76 29.54 2.87
CA GLU A 743 4.91 30.24 3.47
C GLU A 743 6.24 29.69 2.96
N PRO A 744 7.04 30.47 2.20
CA PRO A 744 8.39 30.08 1.87
C PRO A 744 9.27 30.22 3.12
N GLY A 745 9.74 29.08 3.62
CA GLY A 745 10.94 28.98 4.46
C GLY A 745 10.77 29.38 5.92
N THR A 746 10.33 28.44 6.76
CA THR A 746 10.83 28.31 8.14
C THR A 746 10.91 26.82 8.47
N THR A 747 11.95 26.16 7.97
CA THR A 747 12.47 24.95 8.60
C THR A 747 12.99 25.34 9.97
N VAL A 748 12.34 24.90 11.05
CA VAL A 748 12.96 24.85 12.37
C VAL A 748 14.07 23.82 12.25
N GLY A 749 15.31 24.30 12.15
CA GLY A 749 16.49 23.47 11.90
C GLY A 749 16.71 22.46 13.01
N VAL A 750 16.62 21.18 12.67
CA VAL A 750 17.11 20.08 13.50
C VAL A 750 18.58 19.83 13.12
N HIS A 751 19.41 19.79 14.14
CA HIS A 751 20.87 19.73 14.16
C HIS A 751 21.53 18.73 13.19
N GLU A 752 22.37 19.23 12.28
CA GLU A 752 23.53 18.49 11.77
C GLU A 752 24.68 18.59 12.79
N ALA A 753 25.12 17.44 13.28
CA ALA A 753 26.31 17.34 14.13
C ALA A 753 27.57 17.53 13.28
N ALA A 754 28.38 18.52 13.64
CA ALA A 754 29.64 18.86 12.98
C ALA A 754 30.67 17.72 13.05
N ALA A 755 31.01 17.14 11.90
CA ALA A 755 32.23 16.37 11.69
C ALA A 755 33.40 17.33 11.35
N GLY A 756 34.56 17.07 11.96
CA GLY A 756 35.65 18.02 12.13
C GLY A 756 36.35 18.55 10.88
N GLU A 757 36.74 19.83 10.96
CA GLU A 757 37.65 20.48 10.03
C GLU A 757 39.10 20.01 10.24
N HIS A 758 39.65 19.33 9.23
CA HIS A 758 41.09 19.30 9.00
C HIS A 758 41.48 20.50 8.12
N VAL A 759 42.01 21.56 8.74
CA VAL A 759 42.68 22.65 8.03
C VAL A 759 44.11 22.23 7.71
N ASN A 760 44.41 22.06 6.42
CA ASN A 760 45.75 21.91 5.89
C ASN A 760 46.29 23.29 5.49
N SER A 761 47.44 23.64 6.05
CA SER A 761 48.18 24.88 5.79
C SER A 761 48.82 24.88 4.40
N GLY A 762 48.69 25.97 3.64
CA GLY A 762 49.46 26.15 2.41
C GLY A 762 49.18 27.44 1.63
N GLN A 763 49.81 28.54 2.09
CA GLN A 763 50.41 29.69 1.39
C GLN A 763 50.06 31.04 1.99
#